data_AF-A0A957WN96-F1
#
_entry.id   AF-A0A957WN96-F1
#
_cell.length_a   1.000
_cell.length_b   1.000
_cell.length_c   1.000
_cell.angle_alpha   90.00
_cell.angle_beta   90.00
_cell.angle_gamma   90.00
#
_symmetry.space_group_name_H-M   'P 1'
#
loop_
_entity.id
_entity.type
_entity.pdbx_description
1 polymer ?
#
loop_
_entity_poly.entity_id
_entity_poly.type
_entity_poly.pdbx_seq_one_letter_code
_entity_poly.pdbx_strand_id
1 'polypeptide(L)'
;MIPSEKLTEFYTDAPKPHRNLILGSLQLVFWLYFHPTAWRHHLYQTDPGLDPNFALTDLTPHQWRNRSLQRLLLVCFIILPLVASVLAGVISWLLGEPVQHIMLGMGVSLIVGLLAGPVGSLIVGTAVSAASVIAIGLGSGLVTAGLAQRIDLLLTQSQPDLLPEAVMFSIGFGLLIGLAGGLVGRVASSVVEREEVSFIRQSIAVAIGIGLACLMLVIAGSLIENNAPISIICGLVAATTVLAVGWWRGFKVGFAVGVLAVLTLSLAFAFDNDMIIRVIMFFAMVLPTFIVARSIAGPWSGVTASALGGGAGWLMRAGVDFNVNMSPMVLPHLSSVVAGLSFPIWGPILLYPFLLGWNYLLYRRDVHCKDRPLSYLRWHSAFWDEHQPLQMIGLDDHLLLIMDRHPVEGRAAMDYLAATRQRWAAQSAQIELDARGLADCSSVEAISQAHSRLGAGELSGPASALLRSFSRISQDVSVALEQASAYNQRLALSAVEDRLDGLLRELTRSSEPYAVRFRPIAARWRQTIADHVRRLTETVETRQEIDSPYVIGIPLTEQQEIFVGRTNISTRIEKLLLDRRRPPLLLFGQRRMGKTSLLNNLSRLLPSTIVPLFVDLQGPASQANDYTGFFYNIARGMINSAQRQRGLTLPPLPRKRLQVDPFTYFDEWLDEVETTLGDHTALVTLDEFEALESAIDRGRLDGPDLLSMLRHLIQHRPKFKILLTSSQTQDEFQRWASYLINVQVVHISYLTEREARQLIECPVNDFPLRYEPEASQRVLSLTRGHPFLVQLLCDEIVALKNEQDPAVRRLAQLEDVEAAVPEALDRGSFFFADIERNQVDDNGLAILCFISSYGEGAVIDRRCLAERFGCEQLDATLRLLIRRELIEPINGGYTFQVEMIRRWFVTQ
;
A
#
# COMPACT_ATOMS: atom_id res chain seq x y z
N MET A 1 17.06 11.87 -33.48
CA MET A 1 16.40 11.08 -32.42
C MET A 1 16.72 9.62 -32.65
N ILE A 2 17.22 8.92 -31.65
CA ILE A 2 17.42 7.47 -31.71
C ILE A 2 16.05 6.80 -31.48
N PRO A 3 15.65 5.79 -32.27
CA PRO A 3 14.39 5.07 -32.05
C PRO A 3 14.33 4.48 -30.63
N SER A 4 13.15 4.52 -29.99
CA SER A 4 12.94 3.94 -28.64
C SER A 4 13.38 2.47 -28.57
N GLU A 5 13.18 1.71 -29.65
CA GLU A 5 13.62 0.30 -29.78
C GLU A 5 15.13 0.10 -29.61
N LYS A 6 15.97 1.09 -29.96
CA LYS A 6 17.42 1.00 -29.75
C LYS A 6 17.83 1.36 -28.33
N LEU A 7 17.01 2.11 -27.59
CA LEU A 7 17.29 2.47 -26.19
C LEU A 7 16.98 1.30 -25.26
N THR A 8 15.94 0.52 -25.56
CA THR A 8 15.66 -0.76 -24.88
C THR A 8 16.77 -1.79 -25.04
N GLU A 9 17.65 -1.67 -26.06
CA GLU A 9 18.82 -2.56 -26.18
C GLU A 9 19.94 -2.26 -25.16
N PHE A 10 19.95 -1.08 -24.54
CA PHE A 10 20.97 -0.69 -23.56
C PHE A 10 20.55 -0.92 -22.11
N TYR A 11 19.25 -0.85 -21.83
CA TYR A 11 18.65 -1.05 -20.50
C TYR A 11 17.84 -2.35 -20.50
N THR A 12 18.54 -3.48 -20.55
CA THR A 12 17.92 -4.80 -20.73
C THR A 12 18.73 -5.90 -20.07
N ASP A 13 18.01 -6.92 -19.59
CA ASP A 13 18.59 -8.18 -19.14
C ASP A 13 18.95 -9.11 -20.32
N ALA A 14 18.81 -8.70 -21.58
CA ALA A 14 19.15 -9.51 -22.75
C ALA A 14 20.14 -8.81 -23.72
N PRO A 15 21.32 -8.36 -23.24
CA PRO A 15 22.31 -7.70 -24.10
C PRO A 15 22.84 -8.65 -25.19
N LYS A 16 23.06 -8.12 -26.40
CA LYS A 16 23.55 -8.92 -27.54
C LYS A 16 24.99 -9.40 -27.31
N PRO A 17 25.32 -10.66 -27.65
CA PRO A 17 26.67 -11.18 -27.56
C PRO A 17 27.59 -10.51 -28.59
N HIS A 18 28.83 -10.24 -28.19
CA HIS A 18 29.81 -9.61 -29.05
C HIS A 18 30.22 -10.54 -30.20
N ARG A 19 30.38 -9.99 -31.42
CA ARG A 19 30.71 -10.81 -32.61
C ARG A 19 32.12 -11.39 -32.55
N ASN A 20 33.07 -10.69 -31.94
CA ASN A 20 34.43 -11.17 -31.71
C ASN A 20 34.44 -12.21 -30.58
N LEU A 21 35.05 -13.35 -30.83
CA LEU A 21 35.10 -14.50 -29.93
C LEU A 21 35.84 -14.22 -28.60
N ILE A 22 36.88 -13.39 -28.60
CA ILE A 22 37.65 -13.02 -27.39
C ILE A 22 36.87 -12.00 -26.55
N LEU A 23 36.31 -10.97 -27.19
CA LEU A 23 35.45 -10.01 -26.49
C LEU A 23 34.16 -10.68 -25.99
N GLY A 24 33.63 -11.62 -26.76
CA GLY A 24 32.50 -12.46 -26.36
C GLY A 24 32.83 -13.36 -25.17
N SER A 25 34.04 -13.93 -25.10
CA SER A 25 34.46 -14.71 -23.92
C SER A 25 34.54 -13.84 -22.66
N LEU A 26 35.10 -12.63 -22.75
CA LEU A 26 35.13 -11.69 -21.63
C LEU A 26 33.73 -11.23 -21.21
N GLN A 27 32.84 -11.02 -22.18
CA GLN A 27 31.44 -10.65 -21.93
C GLN A 27 30.66 -11.77 -21.23
N LEU A 28 30.82 -13.03 -21.65
CA LEU A 28 30.18 -14.18 -21.00
C LEU A 28 30.64 -14.33 -19.55
N VAL A 29 31.93 -14.14 -19.31
CA VAL A 29 32.51 -14.18 -17.95
C VAL A 29 31.94 -13.06 -17.09
N PHE A 30 31.84 -11.86 -17.67
CA PHE A 30 31.23 -10.73 -17.01
C PHE A 30 29.76 -11.00 -16.64
N TRP A 31 28.97 -11.60 -17.55
CA TRP A 31 27.60 -12.01 -17.25
C TRP A 31 27.53 -13.03 -16.12
N LEU A 32 28.36 -14.07 -16.15
CA LEU A 32 28.36 -15.08 -15.08
C LEU A 32 28.67 -14.48 -13.69
N TYR A 33 29.55 -13.48 -13.60
CA TYR A 33 29.97 -12.91 -12.33
C TYR A 33 29.18 -11.70 -11.83
N PHE A 34 28.61 -10.90 -12.73
CA PHE A 34 27.97 -9.61 -12.38
C PHE A 34 26.52 -9.50 -12.88
N HIS A 35 26.19 -10.14 -14.02
CA HIS A 35 24.89 -10.01 -14.68
C HIS A 35 24.28 -11.38 -15.06
N PRO A 36 23.98 -12.26 -14.09
CA PRO A 36 23.51 -13.62 -14.35
C PRO A 36 22.17 -13.68 -15.10
N THR A 37 21.31 -12.66 -15.06
CA THR A 37 20.09 -12.62 -15.89
C THR A 37 20.44 -12.56 -17.38
N ALA A 38 21.46 -11.81 -17.77
CA ALA A 38 21.98 -11.77 -19.14
C ALA A 38 22.45 -13.14 -19.63
N TRP A 39 23.09 -13.93 -18.77
CA TRP A 39 23.46 -15.31 -19.07
C TRP A 39 22.22 -16.18 -19.34
N ARG A 40 21.21 -16.12 -18.46
CA ARG A 40 19.97 -16.91 -18.60
C ARG A 40 19.24 -16.56 -19.90
N HIS A 41 19.12 -15.26 -20.20
CA HIS A 41 18.50 -14.80 -21.45
C HIS A 41 19.30 -15.23 -22.68
N HIS A 42 20.63 -15.15 -22.63
CA HIS A 42 21.48 -15.61 -23.74
C HIS A 42 21.31 -17.10 -24.03
N LEU A 43 21.22 -17.93 -22.98
CA LEU A 43 20.94 -19.36 -23.12
C LEU A 43 19.53 -19.62 -23.66
N TYR A 44 18.53 -18.94 -23.12
CA TYR A 44 17.14 -19.05 -23.58
C TYR A 44 17.00 -18.69 -25.07
N GLN A 45 17.69 -17.65 -25.53
CA GLN A 45 17.75 -17.28 -26.95
C GLN A 45 18.49 -18.30 -27.81
N THR A 46 19.45 -19.03 -27.24
CA THR A 46 20.24 -20.06 -27.94
C THR A 46 19.42 -21.34 -28.12
N ASP A 47 18.73 -21.78 -27.06
CA ASP A 47 17.76 -22.86 -27.04
C ASP A 47 16.86 -22.73 -25.78
N PRO A 48 15.54 -22.48 -25.93
CA PRO A 48 14.61 -22.33 -24.80
C PRO A 48 14.49 -23.55 -23.89
N GLY A 49 14.89 -24.75 -24.35
CA GLY A 49 14.82 -25.99 -23.60
C GLY A 49 16.06 -26.29 -22.74
N LEU A 50 17.06 -25.40 -22.71
CA LEU A 50 18.27 -25.59 -21.90
C LEU A 50 18.13 -24.97 -20.51
N ASP A 51 18.50 -25.75 -19.49
CA ASP A 51 18.70 -25.25 -18.13
C ASP A 51 19.85 -24.22 -18.08
N PRO A 52 19.75 -23.13 -17.30
CA PRO A 52 20.82 -22.14 -17.14
C PRO A 52 22.19 -22.72 -16.76
N ASN A 53 22.25 -23.88 -16.13
CA ASN A 53 23.47 -24.60 -15.80
C ASN A 53 23.42 -26.07 -16.29
N PHE A 54 23.00 -26.30 -17.54
CA PHE A 54 22.97 -27.62 -18.15
C PHE A 54 24.33 -28.34 -18.11
N ALA A 55 24.33 -29.68 -17.95
CA ALA A 55 25.53 -30.49 -18.11
C ALA A 55 25.69 -30.95 -19.57
N LEU A 56 26.93 -31.18 -20.01
CA LEU A 56 27.19 -31.71 -21.36
C LEU A 56 26.50 -33.07 -21.62
N THR A 57 26.22 -33.83 -20.56
CA THR A 57 25.50 -35.12 -20.62
C THR A 57 23.99 -35.00 -20.84
N ASP A 58 23.45 -33.81 -20.66
CA ASP A 58 22.01 -33.53 -20.76
C ASP A 58 21.63 -33.03 -22.16
N LEU A 59 22.64 -32.76 -22.99
CA LEU A 59 22.46 -32.32 -24.37
C LEU A 59 21.95 -33.45 -25.27
N THR A 60 20.84 -33.19 -25.95
CA THR A 60 20.28 -34.08 -26.96
C THR A 60 21.11 -34.08 -28.25
N PRO A 61 21.03 -35.12 -29.10
CA PRO A 61 21.72 -35.16 -30.39
C PRO A 61 21.38 -33.98 -31.33
N HIS A 62 20.16 -33.42 -31.21
CA HIS A 62 19.76 -32.23 -31.96
C HIS A 62 20.48 -30.98 -31.46
N GLN A 63 20.59 -30.80 -30.14
CA GLN A 63 21.30 -29.68 -29.51
C GLN A 63 22.79 -29.66 -29.88
N TRP A 64 23.45 -30.82 -29.96
CA TRP A 64 24.84 -30.92 -30.43
C TRP A 64 25.06 -30.39 -31.85
N ARG A 65 24.02 -30.30 -32.69
CA ARG A 65 24.09 -29.75 -34.06
C ARG A 65 23.77 -28.26 -34.13
N ASN A 66 23.32 -27.64 -33.03
CA ASN A 66 23.04 -26.20 -32.99
C ASN A 66 24.35 -25.39 -33.05
N ARG A 67 24.54 -24.60 -34.11
CA ARG A 67 25.76 -23.81 -34.32
C ARG A 67 25.99 -22.76 -33.24
N SER A 68 24.94 -22.18 -32.67
CA SER A 68 25.05 -21.19 -31.60
C SER A 68 25.54 -21.84 -30.30
N LEU A 69 25.04 -23.05 -30.00
CA LEU A 69 25.50 -23.83 -28.84
C LEU A 69 26.95 -24.31 -29.03
N GLN A 70 27.32 -24.82 -30.22
CA GLN A 70 28.71 -25.19 -30.53
C GLN A 70 29.68 -24.01 -30.33
N ARG A 71 29.27 -22.81 -30.76
CA ARG A 71 30.04 -21.59 -30.56
C ARG A 71 30.18 -21.25 -29.07
N LEU A 72 29.12 -21.38 -28.28
CA LEU A 72 29.18 -21.17 -26.83
C LEU A 72 30.15 -22.16 -26.16
N LEU A 73 30.07 -23.44 -26.50
CA LEU A 73 30.97 -24.48 -25.97
C LEU A 73 32.43 -24.23 -26.33
N LEU A 74 32.70 -23.80 -27.58
CA LEU A 74 34.05 -23.41 -28.03
C LEU A 74 34.57 -22.21 -27.22
N VAL A 75 33.71 -21.23 -26.93
CA VAL A 75 34.08 -20.09 -26.10
C VAL A 75 34.40 -20.52 -24.67
N CYS A 76 33.53 -21.29 -24.03
CA CYS A 76 33.70 -21.72 -22.63
C CYS A 76 34.90 -22.64 -22.42
N PHE A 77 35.19 -23.55 -23.35
CA PHE A 77 36.16 -24.63 -23.12
C PHE A 77 37.44 -24.55 -23.94
N ILE A 78 37.58 -23.61 -24.88
CA ILE A 78 38.80 -23.44 -25.67
C ILE A 78 39.33 -22.01 -25.54
N ILE A 79 38.50 -21.02 -25.85
CA ILE A 79 38.95 -19.61 -25.84
C ILE A 79 39.19 -19.12 -24.43
N LEU A 80 38.28 -19.41 -23.51
CA LEU A 80 38.35 -18.93 -22.14
C LEU A 80 39.58 -19.49 -21.37
N PRO A 81 39.96 -20.78 -21.50
CA PRO A 81 41.27 -21.27 -21.05
C PRO A 81 42.47 -20.52 -21.66
N LEU A 82 42.43 -20.19 -22.95
CA LEU A 82 43.49 -19.44 -23.63
C LEU A 82 43.62 -18.03 -23.04
N VAL A 83 42.48 -17.36 -22.84
CA VAL A 83 42.42 -16.01 -22.23
C VAL A 83 42.93 -16.05 -20.79
N ALA A 84 42.52 -17.05 -20.00
CA ALA A 84 43.03 -17.25 -18.64
C ALA A 84 44.55 -17.47 -18.62
N SER A 85 45.09 -18.31 -19.52
CA SER A 85 46.53 -18.55 -19.64
C SER A 85 47.31 -17.27 -19.97
N VAL A 86 46.84 -16.47 -20.94
CA VAL A 86 47.48 -15.19 -21.29
C VAL A 86 47.43 -14.20 -20.14
N LEU A 87 46.27 -14.09 -19.46
CA LEU A 87 46.11 -13.22 -18.31
C LEU A 87 47.04 -13.63 -17.15
N ALA A 88 47.18 -14.93 -16.87
CA ALA A 88 48.13 -15.43 -15.88
C ALA A 88 49.56 -14.99 -16.23
N GLY A 89 49.96 -15.11 -17.50
CA GLY A 89 51.27 -14.68 -17.96
C GLY A 89 51.51 -13.16 -17.82
N VAL A 90 50.51 -12.34 -18.16
CA VAL A 90 50.60 -10.88 -17.99
C VAL A 90 50.71 -10.49 -16.52
N ILE A 91 49.92 -11.11 -15.65
CA ILE A 91 49.98 -10.83 -14.21
C ILE A 91 51.33 -11.28 -13.64
N SER A 92 51.82 -12.48 -13.98
CA SER A 92 53.15 -12.93 -13.56
C SER A 92 54.26 -12.00 -14.06
N TRP A 93 54.15 -11.47 -15.28
CA TRP A 93 55.07 -10.47 -15.79
C TRP A 93 55.03 -9.16 -14.99
N LEU A 94 53.83 -8.66 -14.64
CA LEU A 94 53.67 -7.48 -13.78
C LEU A 94 54.22 -7.70 -12.37
N LEU A 95 54.19 -8.93 -11.87
CA LEU A 95 54.77 -9.34 -10.60
C LEU A 95 56.30 -9.52 -10.66
N GLY A 96 56.91 -9.38 -11.83
CA GLY A 96 58.37 -9.43 -12.02
C GLY A 96 58.94 -10.84 -12.14
N GLU A 97 58.12 -11.85 -12.49
CA GLU A 97 58.56 -13.23 -12.61
C GLU A 97 59.50 -13.47 -13.81
N PRO A 98 60.52 -14.33 -13.68
CA PRO A 98 61.35 -14.79 -14.81
C PRO A 98 60.54 -15.40 -15.95
N VAL A 99 60.98 -15.15 -17.19
CA VAL A 99 60.28 -15.60 -18.42
C VAL A 99 60.04 -17.11 -18.44
N GLN A 100 60.97 -17.91 -17.92
CA GLN A 100 60.84 -19.37 -17.87
C GLN A 100 59.69 -19.82 -16.96
N HIS A 101 59.51 -19.17 -15.80
CA HIS A 101 58.41 -19.44 -14.88
C HIS A 101 57.07 -18.91 -15.40
N ILE A 102 57.08 -17.78 -16.11
CA ILE A 102 55.90 -17.25 -16.82
C ILE A 102 55.41 -18.27 -17.85
N MET A 103 56.30 -18.77 -18.72
CA MET A 103 55.93 -19.73 -19.77
C MET A 103 55.39 -21.03 -19.18
N LEU A 104 56.01 -21.49 -18.10
CA LEU A 104 55.56 -22.69 -17.39
C LEU A 104 54.19 -22.47 -16.71
N GLY A 105 53.96 -21.32 -16.06
CA GLY A 105 52.67 -20.96 -15.47
C GLY A 105 51.56 -20.81 -16.51
N MET A 106 51.84 -20.21 -17.67
CA MET A 106 50.92 -20.14 -18.80
C MET A 106 50.55 -21.53 -19.33
N GLY A 107 51.53 -22.43 -19.47
CA GLY A 107 51.32 -23.80 -19.91
C GLY A 107 50.42 -24.59 -18.96
N VAL A 108 50.70 -24.53 -17.65
CA VAL A 108 49.88 -25.19 -16.62
C VAL A 108 48.46 -24.61 -16.59
N SER A 109 48.31 -23.28 -16.63
CA SER A 109 47.01 -22.61 -16.69
C SER A 109 46.16 -23.09 -17.88
N LEU A 110 46.78 -23.22 -19.06
CA LEU A 110 46.11 -23.68 -20.27
C LEU A 110 45.70 -25.15 -20.18
N ILE A 111 46.61 -26.03 -19.75
CA ILE A 111 46.35 -27.48 -19.62
C ILE A 111 45.23 -27.72 -18.60
N VAL A 112 45.32 -27.07 -17.44
CA VAL A 112 44.30 -27.15 -16.39
C VAL A 112 42.95 -26.67 -16.92
N GLY A 113 42.91 -25.52 -17.62
CA GLY A 113 41.67 -24.99 -18.17
C GLY A 113 41.03 -25.88 -19.24
N LEU A 114 41.83 -26.43 -20.17
CA LEU A 114 41.36 -27.29 -21.25
C LEU A 114 40.86 -28.66 -20.77
N LEU A 115 41.42 -29.19 -19.66
CA LEU A 115 41.03 -30.47 -19.11
C LEU A 115 39.91 -30.33 -18.07
N ALA A 116 40.04 -29.40 -17.13
CA ALA A 116 39.08 -29.23 -16.04
C ALA A 116 37.75 -28.65 -16.51
N GLY A 117 37.73 -27.83 -17.56
CA GLY A 117 36.50 -27.21 -18.09
C GLY A 117 35.48 -28.23 -18.62
N PRO A 118 35.81 -29.03 -19.65
CA PRO A 118 34.90 -30.04 -20.19
C PRO A 118 34.49 -31.07 -19.13
N VAL A 119 35.45 -31.56 -18.33
CA VAL A 119 35.16 -32.57 -17.29
C VAL A 119 34.29 -31.98 -16.18
N GLY A 120 34.59 -30.77 -15.72
CA GLY A 120 33.80 -30.05 -14.74
C GLY A 120 32.38 -29.80 -15.21
N SER A 121 32.17 -29.60 -16.52
CA SER A 121 30.83 -29.37 -17.08
C SER A 121 29.95 -30.61 -17.17
N LEU A 122 30.55 -31.81 -17.16
CA LEU A 122 29.80 -33.09 -17.03
C LEU A 122 29.27 -33.28 -15.60
N ILE A 123 29.93 -32.66 -14.63
CA ILE A 123 29.70 -32.88 -13.20
C ILE A 123 28.86 -31.74 -12.63
N VAL A 124 29.30 -30.49 -12.81
CA VAL A 124 28.80 -29.28 -12.13
C VAL A 124 27.89 -28.43 -13.01
N GLY A 125 27.88 -28.66 -14.32
CA GLY A 125 27.17 -27.84 -15.31
C GLY A 125 28.10 -26.83 -16.00
N THR A 126 27.70 -26.39 -17.19
CA THR A 126 28.54 -25.60 -18.09
C THR A 126 28.85 -24.19 -17.58
N ALA A 127 27.89 -23.50 -16.97
CA ALA A 127 28.07 -22.14 -16.45
C ALA A 127 29.09 -22.11 -15.30
N VAL A 128 28.92 -23.01 -14.32
CA VAL A 128 29.82 -23.13 -13.18
C VAL A 128 31.21 -23.59 -13.61
N SER A 129 31.28 -24.49 -14.61
CA SER A 129 32.56 -24.93 -15.15
C SER A 129 33.30 -23.81 -15.89
N ALA A 130 32.61 -23.02 -16.72
CA ALA A 130 33.21 -21.88 -17.40
C ALA A 130 33.77 -20.84 -16.41
N ALA A 131 33.05 -20.54 -15.32
CA ALA A 131 33.57 -19.68 -14.25
C ALA A 131 34.79 -20.30 -13.54
N SER A 132 34.75 -21.62 -13.29
CA SER A 132 35.85 -22.36 -12.67
C SER A 132 37.13 -22.33 -13.50
N VAL A 133 37.03 -22.42 -14.84
CA VAL A 133 38.20 -22.39 -15.72
C VAL A 133 39.01 -21.09 -15.56
N ILE A 134 38.37 -19.95 -15.35
CA ILE A 134 39.08 -18.69 -15.09
C ILE A 134 39.68 -18.68 -13.70
N ALA A 135 38.86 -18.94 -12.68
CA ALA A 135 39.29 -18.84 -11.29
C ALA A 135 40.44 -19.82 -10.97
N ILE A 136 40.32 -21.07 -11.45
CA ILE A 136 41.29 -22.15 -11.23
C ILE A 136 42.45 -22.05 -12.24
N GLY A 137 42.18 -21.71 -13.50
CA GLY A 137 43.22 -21.57 -14.53
C GLY A 137 44.16 -20.42 -14.23
N LEU A 138 43.64 -19.23 -13.88
CA LEU A 138 44.48 -18.10 -13.44
C LEU A 138 45.21 -18.43 -12.15
N GLY A 139 44.49 -19.01 -11.19
CA GLY A 139 45.05 -19.34 -9.88
C GLY A 139 46.22 -20.31 -9.97
N SER A 140 46.03 -21.42 -10.70
CA SER A 140 47.08 -22.42 -10.91
C SER A 140 48.30 -21.83 -11.63
N GLY A 141 48.10 -21.07 -12.71
CA GLY A 141 49.22 -20.45 -13.44
C GLY A 141 50.06 -19.49 -12.58
N LEU A 142 49.41 -18.64 -11.79
CA LEU A 142 50.09 -17.70 -10.88
C LEU A 142 50.85 -18.41 -9.77
N VAL A 143 50.23 -19.42 -9.15
CA VAL A 143 50.86 -20.21 -8.10
C VAL A 143 52.07 -20.95 -8.66
N THR A 144 51.94 -21.60 -9.81
CA THR A 144 53.03 -22.36 -10.41
C THR A 144 54.20 -21.46 -10.79
N ALA A 145 53.96 -20.28 -11.36
CA ALA A 145 55.02 -19.31 -11.69
C ALA A 145 55.76 -18.83 -10.42
N GLY A 146 55.02 -18.39 -9.39
CA GLY A 146 55.64 -17.91 -8.15
C GLY A 146 56.25 -19.02 -7.27
N LEU A 147 55.71 -20.24 -7.34
CA LEU A 147 56.25 -21.41 -6.66
C LEU A 147 57.59 -21.81 -7.27
N ALA A 148 57.73 -21.78 -8.60
CA ALA A 148 58.98 -22.13 -9.27
C ALA A 148 60.13 -21.19 -8.85
N GLN A 149 59.86 -19.88 -8.76
CA GLN A 149 60.84 -18.91 -8.28
C GLN A 149 61.24 -19.13 -6.82
N ARG A 150 60.26 -19.42 -5.94
CA ARG A 150 60.50 -19.60 -4.50
C ARG A 150 61.15 -20.95 -4.18
N ILE A 151 60.87 -21.99 -4.96
CA ILE A 151 61.57 -23.28 -4.88
C ILE A 151 63.03 -23.10 -5.31
N ASP A 152 63.31 -22.34 -6.38
CA ASP A 152 64.69 -22.03 -6.76
C ASP A 152 65.45 -21.28 -5.66
N LEU A 153 64.78 -20.33 -4.98
CA LEU A 153 65.32 -19.61 -3.81
C LEU A 153 65.58 -20.53 -2.61
N LEU A 154 64.64 -21.44 -2.32
CA LEU A 154 64.72 -22.44 -1.24
C LEU A 154 65.81 -23.49 -1.48
N LEU A 155 66.03 -23.90 -2.74
CA LEU A 155 67.05 -24.87 -3.12
C LEU A 155 68.46 -24.25 -3.18
N THR A 156 68.58 -22.94 -3.32
CA THR A 156 69.87 -22.22 -3.40
C THR A 156 70.34 -21.62 -2.07
N GLN A 157 69.48 -21.45 -1.06
CA GLN A 157 69.88 -20.95 0.26
C GLN A 157 69.55 -21.92 1.41
N SER A 158 70.60 -22.37 2.10
CA SER A 158 70.50 -23.21 3.30
C SER A 158 70.49 -22.35 4.59
N GLN A 159 69.34 -21.78 4.99
CA GLN A 159 69.20 -21.10 6.30
C GLN A 159 67.78 -21.21 6.93
N PRO A 160 67.66 -21.07 8.27
CA PRO A 160 66.41 -21.16 9.04
C PRO A 160 65.49 -19.91 9.02
N ASP A 161 65.83 -18.83 8.31
CA ASP A 161 65.05 -17.56 8.30
C ASP A 161 63.86 -17.54 7.31
N LEU A 162 63.49 -18.67 6.71
CA LEU A 162 62.46 -18.79 5.67
C LEU A 162 61.00 -18.87 6.18
N LEU A 163 60.78 -18.89 7.49
CA LEU A 163 59.45 -19.05 8.09
C LEU A 163 58.46 -17.91 7.74
N PRO A 164 58.85 -16.62 7.74
CA PRO A 164 57.94 -15.52 7.34
C PRO A 164 57.53 -15.60 5.86
N GLU A 165 58.46 -15.96 4.97
CA GLU A 165 58.18 -16.07 3.53
C GLU A 165 57.26 -17.26 3.22
N ALA A 166 57.47 -18.37 3.93
CA ALA A 166 56.63 -19.55 3.83
C ALA A 166 55.20 -19.26 4.35
N VAL A 167 55.07 -18.56 5.49
CA VAL A 167 53.76 -18.15 6.02
C VAL A 167 53.04 -17.19 5.07
N MET A 168 53.74 -16.21 4.50
CA MET A 168 53.17 -15.29 3.51
C MET A 168 52.72 -16.01 2.24
N PHE A 169 53.48 -17.01 1.79
CA PHE A 169 53.08 -17.86 0.68
C PHE A 169 51.82 -18.68 1.00
N SER A 170 51.76 -19.26 2.21
CA SER A 170 50.58 -20.00 2.70
C SER A 170 49.31 -19.14 2.74
N ILE A 171 49.44 -17.88 3.17
CA ILE A 171 48.36 -16.88 3.17
C ILE A 171 47.93 -16.55 1.74
N GLY A 172 48.89 -16.25 0.85
CA GLY A 172 48.60 -15.92 -0.54
C GLY A 172 47.91 -17.08 -1.29
N PHE A 173 48.40 -18.30 -1.09
CA PHE A 173 47.82 -19.51 -1.67
C PHE A 173 46.43 -19.82 -1.13
N GLY A 174 46.24 -19.72 0.20
CA GLY A 174 44.93 -19.92 0.81
C GLY A 174 43.91 -18.87 0.39
N LEU A 175 44.32 -17.59 0.28
CA LEU A 175 43.47 -16.52 -0.23
C LEU A 175 43.06 -16.77 -1.68
N LEU A 176 43.99 -17.22 -2.54
CA LEU A 176 43.73 -17.49 -3.95
C LEU A 176 42.75 -18.66 -4.13
N ILE A 177 42.92 -19.77 -3.41
CA ILE A 177 41.98 -20.90 -3.41
C ILE A 177 40.62 -20.46 -2.85
N GLY A 178 40.63 -19.72 -1.74
CA GLY A 178 39.41 -19.20 -1.13
C GLY A 178 38.63 -18.28 -2.06
N LEU A 179 39.30 -17.32 -2.71
CA LEU A 179 38.69 -16.38 -3.65
C LEU A 179 38.16 -17.09 -4.89
N ALA A 180 38.93 -18.02 -5.45
CA ALA A 180 38.50 -18.84 -6.58
C ALA A 180 37.24 -19.65 -6.22
N GLY A 181 37.25 -20.28 -5.05
CA GLY A 181 36.09 -20.99 -4.51
C GLY A 181 34.89 -20.05 -4.32
N GLY A 182 35.06 -18.94 -3.61
CA GLY A 182 33.99 -17.98 -3.33
C GLY A 182 33.34 -17.42 -4.61
N LEU A 183 34.16 -17.07 -5.60
CA LEU A 183 33.69 -16.59 -6.91
C LEU A 183 32.89 -17.68 -7.66
N VAL A 184 33.39 -18.91 -7.72
CA VAL A 184 32.67 -20.05 -8.34
C VAL A 184 31.38 -20.39 -7.60
N GLY A 185 31.40 -20.36 -6.26
CA GLY A 185 30.22 -20.56 -5.41
C GLY A 185 29.14 -19.50 -5.67
N ARG A 186 29.56 -18.24 -5.89
CA ARG A 186 28.65 -17.15 -6.27
C ARG A 186 27.93 -17.44 -7.59
N VAL A 187 28.68 -17.82 -8.64
CA VAL A 187 28.10 -18.19 -9.95
C VAL A 187 27.16 -19.39 -9.80
N ALA A 188 27.55 -20.41 -9.05
CA ALA A 188 26.70 -21.57 -8.82
C ALA A 188 25.37 -21.18 -8.14
N SER A 189 25.39 -20.27 -7.16
CA SER A 189 24.16 -19.81 -6.49
C SER A 189 23.30 -18.82 -7.27
N SER A 190 23.86 -18.18 -8.30
CA SER A 190 23.13 -17.23 -9.14
C SER A 190 22.55 -17.90 -10.38
N VAL A 191 23.13 -19.00 -10.86
CA VAL A 191 22.66 -19.72 -12.06
C VAL A 191 21.79 -20.93 -11.71
N VAL A 192 22.06 -21.64 -10.62
CA VAL A 192 21.29 -22.83 -10.19
C VAL A 192 20.08 -22.41 -9.33
N GLU A 193 18.93 -23.04 -9.54
CA GLU A 193 17.74 -22.85 -8.69
C GLU A 193 18.05 -23.20 -7.22
N ARG A 194 17.59 -22.36 -6.28
CA ARG A 194 17.85 -22.54 -4.85
C ARG A 194 17.01 -23.70 -4.30
N GLU A 195 17.66 -24.80 -3.94
CA GLU A 195 17.12 -25.73 -2.93
C GLU A 195 17.32 -25.12 -1.53
N GLU A 196 16.25 -25.00 -0.73
CA GLU A 196 16.37 -24.59 0.68
C GLU A 196 17.01 -25.73 1.50
N VAL A 197 18.33 -25.63 1.70
CA VAL A 197 19.10 -26.61 2.48
C VAL A 197 19.42 -26.03 3.86
N SER A 198 19.16 -26.80 4.93
CA SER A 198 19.44 -26.38 6.30
C SER A 198 20.94 -26.21 6.57
N PHE A 199 21.29 -25.25 7.42
CA PHE A 199 22.68 -24.97 7.85
C PHE A 199 23.38 -26.22 8.44
N ILE A 200 22.63 -27.06 9.16
CA ILE A 200 23.12 -28.32 9.74
C ILE A 200 23.56 -29.28 8.62
N ARG A 201 22.74 -29.43 7.58
CA ARG A 201 23.03 -30.32 6.45
C ARG A 201 24.23 -29.82 5.64
N GLN A 202 24.37 -28.50 5.47
CA GLN A 202 25.57 -27.88 4.87
C GLN A 202 26.83 -28.16 5.69
N SER A 203 26.78 -27.98 7.02
CA SER A 203 27.92 -28.22 7.91
C SER A 203 28.37 -29.68 7.88
N ILE A 204 27.43 -30.63 7.91
CA ILE A 204 27.70 -32.07 7.81
C ILE A 204 28.34 -32.41 6.46
N ALA A 205 27.83 -31.86 5.36
CA ALA A 205 28.38 -32.08 4.03
C ALA A 205 29.83 -31.60 3.91
N VAL A 206 30.13 -30.41 4.46
CA VAL A 206 31.49 -29.86 4.46
C VAL A 206 32.43 -30.70 5.31
N ALA A 207 31.99 -31.14 6.50
CA ALA A 207 32.79 -32.01 7.36
C ALA A 207 33.13 -33.35 6.69
N ILE A 208 32.15 -33.98 6.02
CA ILE A 208 32.35 -35.23 5.26
C ILE A 208 33.35 -35.01 4.12
N GLY A 209 33.20 -33.92 3.37
CA GLY A 209 34.10 -33.60 2.27
C GLY A 209 35.54 -33.32 2.74
N ILE A 210 35.73 -32.61 3.85
CA ILE A 210 37.07 -32.41 4.45
C ILE A 210 37.66 -33.74 4.94
N GLY A 211 36.86 -34.59 5.59
CA GLY A 211 37.29 -35.92 6.03
C GLY A 211 37.75 -36.80 4.86
N LEU A 212 37.04 -36.75 3.74
CA LEU A 212 37.42 -37.43 2.49
C LEU A 212 38.75 -36.89 1.93
N ALA A 213 38.98 -35.57 2.00
CA ALA A 213 40.23 -34.96 1.56
C ALA A 213 41.42 -35.46 2.38
N CYS A 214 41.28 -35.51 3.70
CA CYS A 214 42.29 -36.04 4.61
C CYS A 214 42.59 -37.52 4.36
N LEU A 215 41.54 -38.33 4.11
CA LEU A 215 41.70 -39.74 3.75
C LEU A 215 42.49 -39.89 2.44
N MET A 216 42.17 -39.10 1.41
CA MET A 216 42.87 -39.10 0.13
C MET A 216 44.32 -38.66 0.26
N LEU A 217 44.65 -37.75 1.19
CA LEU A 217 46.02 -37.35 1.47
C LEU A 217 46.86 -38.51 2.01
N VAL A 218 46.32 -39.24 2.99
CA VAL A 218 46.98 -40.40 3.59
C VAL A 218 47.23 -41.48 2.52
N ILE A 219 46.24 -41.69 1.65
CA ILE A 219 46.34 -42.60 0.51
C ILE A 219 47.46 -42.15 -0.45
N ALA A 220 47.50 -40.87 -0.81
CA ALA A 220 48.46 -40.33 -1.76
C ALA A 220 49.90 -40.33 -1.22
N GLY A 221 50.11 -40.13 0.07
CA GLY A 221 51.41 -40.29 0.73
C GLY A 221 51.94 -41.72 0.62
N SER A 222 51.07 -42.72 0.83
CA SER A 222 51.44 -44.15 0.74
C SER A 222 51.77 -44.63 -0.69
N LEU A 223 51.26 -43.94 -1.71
CA LEU A 223 51.49 -44.21 -3.13
C LEU A 223 52.91 -43.82 -3.59
N ILE A 224 53.45 -42.73 -3.04
CA ILE A 224 54.75 -42.15 -3.45
C ILE A 224 55.92 -42.88 -2.78
N GLU A 225 55.70 -43.48 -1.62
CA GLU A 225 56.67 -44.36 -0.94
C GLU A 225 56.83 -45.75 -1.62
N ASN A 226 56.31 -45.93 -2.84
CA ASN A 226 56.45 -47.14 -3.67
C ASN A 226 55.88 -48.45 -3.06
N ASN A 227 54.79 -48.37 -2.29
CA ASN A 227 54.13 -49.55 -1.72
C ASN A 227 52.91 -50.01 -2.55
N ALA A 228 53.19 -50.68 -3.68
CA ALA A 228 52.22 -51.10 -4.70
C ALA A 228 50.92 -51.79 -4.18
N PRO A 229 50.94 -52.74 -3.22
CA PRO A 229 49.71 -53.40 -2.79
C PRO A 229 48.75 -52.49 -2.00
N ILE A 230 49.29 -51.53 -1.24
CA ILE A 230 48.49 -50.57 -0.46
C ILE A 230 47.81 -49.58 -1.41
N SER A 231 48.52 -49.14 -2.45
CA SER A 231 47.98 -48.23 -3.46
C SER A 231 46.76 -48.76 -4.23
N ILE A 232 46.76 -50.07 -4.56
CA ILE A 232 45.66 -50.72 -5.28
C ILE A 232 44.44 -50.88 -4.37
N ILE A 233 44.64 -51.30 -3.11
CA ILE A 233 43.57 -51.45 -2.13
C ILE A 233 42.95 -50.09 -1.80
N CYS A 234 43.76 -49.04 -1.62
CA CYS A 234 43.28 -47.69 -1.39
C CYS A 234 42.57 -47.09 -2.61
N GLY A 235 43.04 -47.36 -3.83
CA GLY A 235 42.34 -47.00 -5.07
C GLY A 235 40.98 -47.68 -5.20
N LEU A 236 40.87 -48.95 -4.77
CA LEU A 236 39.62 -49.69 -4.71
C LEU A 236 38.67 -49.13 -3.64
N VAL A 237 39.18 -48.72 -2.48
CA VAL A 237 38.39 -48.10 -1.38
C VAL A 237 37.88 -46.71 -1.77
N ALA A 238 38.70 -45.89 -2.42
CA ALA A 238 38.29 -44.60 -2.99
C ALA A 238 37.27 -44.78 -4.12
N ALA A 239 37.48 -45.75 -5.03
CA ALA A 239 36.53 -46.08 -6.09
C ALA A 239 35.19 -46.58 -5.53
N THR A 240 35.20 -47.43 -4.50
CA THR A 240 33.99 -47.98 -3.86
C THR A 240 33.23 -46.94 -3.03
N THR A 241 33.91 -46.01 -2.35
CA THR A 241 33.25 -44.88 -1.67
C THR A 241 32.63 -43.90 -2.67
N VAL A 242 33.29 -43.63 -3.79
CA VAL A 242 32.74 -42.81 -4.89
C VAL A 242 31.56 -43.50 -5.58
N LEU A 243 31.64 -44.82 -5.80
CA LEU A 243 30.56 -45.63 -6.37
C LEU A 243 29.36 -45.76 -5.42
N ALA A 244 29.59 -45.89 -4.12
CA ALA A 244 28.54 -45.96 -3.09
C ALA A 244 27.75 -44.65 -2.98
N VAL A 245 28.40 -43.49 -3.10
CA VAL A 245 27.73 -42.17 -3.13
C VAL A 245 27.02 -41.92 -4.47
N GLY A 246 27.54 -42.46 -5.58
CA GLY A 246 26.93 -42.37 -6.91
C GLY A 246 25.66 -43.21 -7.10
N TRP A 247 25.40 -44.19 -6.24
CA TRP A 247 24.29 -45.13 -6.43
C TRP A 247 22.90 -44.50 -6.28
N TRP A 248 22.81 -43.30 -5.68
CA TRP A 248 21.53 -42.59 -5.56
C TRP A 248 21.24 -41.57 -6.67
N ARG A 249 22.20 -41.15 -7.51
CA ARG A 249 21.94 -40.21 -8.63
C ARG A 249 22.74 -40.39 -9.95
N GLY A 250 23.43 -41.52 -10.20
CA GLY A 250 23.58 -42.04 -11.57
C GLY A 250 24.97 -42.49 -12.05
N PHE A 251 24.96 -43.55 -12.88
CA PHE A 251 26.08 -44.15 -13.62
C PHE A 251 26.97 -43.13 -14.37
N LYS A 252 26.39 -42.00 -14.82
CA LYS A 252 27.07 -40.93 -15.56
C LYS A 252 28.16 -40.21 -14.74
N VAL A 253 27.92 -39.98 -13.45
CA VAL A 253 28.88 -39.31 -12.55
C VAL A 253 30.06 -40.24 -12.26
N GLY A 254 29.79 -41.53 -12.03
CA GLY A 254 30.83 -42.55 -11.86
C GLY A 254 31.73 -42.71 -13.08
N PHE A 255 31.15 -42.68 -14.29
CA PHE A 255 31.91 -42.73 -15.54
C PHE A 255 32.80 -41.49 -15.74
N ALA A 256 32.29 -40.28 -15.53
CA ALA A 256 33.07 -39.05 -15.68
C ALA A 256 34.25 -38.98 -14.68
N VAL A 257 34.03 -39.41 -13.43
CA VAL A 257 35.09 -39.50 -12.41
C VAL A 257 36.11 -40.58 -12.77
N GLY A 258 35.67 -41.72 -13.30
CA GLY A 258 36.55 -42.79 -13.78
C GLY A 258 37.41 -42.35 -14.97
N VAL A 259 36.82 -41.66 -15.96
CA VAL A 259 37.56 -41.10 -17.11
C VAL A 259 38.58 -40.06 -16.66
N LEU A 260 38.21 -39.18 -15.73
CA LEU A 260 39.17 -38.22 -15.18
C LEU A 260 40.28 -38.93 -14.42
N ALA A 261 39.97 -39.91 -13.57
CA ALA A 261 40.97 -40.68 -12.83
C ALA A 261 41.95 -41.42 -13.78
N VAL A 262 41.46 -41.91 -14.93
CA VAL A 262 42.29 -42.55 -15.96
C VAL A 262 43.11 -41.52 -16.72
N LEU A 263 42.54 -40.36 -17.07
CA LEU A 263 43.27 -39.26 -17.74
C LEU A 263 44.35 -38.66 -16.83
N THR A 264 44.06 -38.48 -15.54
CA THR A 264 45.02 -38.00 -14.54
C THR A 264 46.15 -39.01 -14.34
N LEU A 265 45.83 -40.30 -14.21
CA LEU A 265 46.83 -41.35 -14.10
C LEU A 265 47.68 -41.46 -15.38
N SER A 266 47.06 -41.38 -16.56
CA SER A 266 47.74 -41.46 -17.86
C SER A 266 48.65 -40.25 -18.14
N LEU A 267 48.25 -39.04 -17.73
CA LEU A 267 49.13 -37.86 -17.81
C LEU A 267 50.28 -37.94 -16.80
N ALA A 268 50.05 -38.45 -15.59
CA ALA A 268 51.10 -38.61 -14.59
C ALA A 268 52.23 -39.55 -15.04
N PHE A 269 51.91 -40.56 -15.86
CA PHE A 269 52.90 -41.45 -16.47
C PHE A 269 53.54 -40.89 -17.75
N ALA A 270 52.92 -39.91 -18.42
CA ALA A 270 53.42 -39.33 -19.67
C ALA A 270 54.44 -38.20 -19.47
N PHE A 271 54.54 -37.63 -18.26
CA PHE A 271 55.44 -36.53 -17.94
C PHE A 271 56.39 -36.91 -16.80
N ASP A 272 57.69 -36.99 -17.11
CA ASP A 272 58.77 -37.28 -16.14
C ASP A 272 59.15 -36.01 -15.33
N ASN A 273 58.13 -35.32 -14.82
CA ASN A 273 58.29 -34.02 -14.17
C ASN A 273 57.43 -33.99 -12.90
N ASP A 274 58.10 -34.04 -11.75
CA ASP A 274 57.52 -34.14 -10.41
C ASP A 274 56.45 -33.05 -10.15
N MET A 275 56.59 -31.88 -10.77
CA MET A 275 55.59 -30.81 -10.69
C MET A 275 54.23 -31.18 -11.31
N ILE A 276 54.22 -31.87 -12.46
CA ILE A 276 52.97 -32.23 -13.16
C ILE A 276 52.21 -33.28 -12.34
N ILE A 277 52.92 -34.23 -11.74
CA ILE A 277 52.36 -35.25 -10.83
C ILE A 277 51.72 -34.57 -9.61
N ARG A 278 52.38 -33.56 -9.02
CA ARG A 278 51.84 -32.78 -7.88
C ARG A 278 50.57 -32.01 -8.24
N VAL A 279 50.50 -31.40 -9.42
CA VAL A 279 49.29 -30.71 -9.92
C VAL A 279 48.15 -31.71 -10.10
N ILE A 280 48.44 -32.89 -10.64
CA ILE A 280 47.46 -33.96 -10.85
C ILE A 280 46.90 -34.48 -9.51
N MET A 281 47.75 -34.69 -8.53
CA MET A 281 47.34 -35.11 -7.18
C MET A 281 46.44 -34.08 -6.50
N PHE A 282 46.73 -32.79 -6.67
CA PHE A 282 45.88 -31.71 -6.17
C PHE A 282 44.45 -31.82 -6.72
N PHE A 283 44.29 -32.02 -8.03
CA PHE A 283 42.97 -32.20 -8.64
C PHE A 283 42.26 -33.50 -8.20
N ALA A 284 43.01 -34.58 -7.96
CA ALA A 284 42.49 -35.84 -7.44
C ALA A 284 41.93 -35.72 -6.01
N MET A 285 42.39 -34.73 -5.23
CA MET A 285 41.87 -34.44 -3.88
C MET A 285 40.68 -33.47 -3.91
N VAL A 286 40.71 -32.48 -4.80
CA VAL A 286 39.69 -31.41 -4.89
C VAL A 286 38.37 -31.92 -5.47
N LEU A 287 38.40 -32.81 -6.46
CA LEU A 287 37.18 -33.20 -7.17
C LEU A 287 36.25 -34.16 -6.40
N PRO A 288 36.73 -35.25 -5.78
CA PRO A 288 35.86 -36.15 -5.01
C PRO A 288 35.20 -35.43 -3.82
N THR A 289 35.95 -34.56 -3.17
CA THR A 289 35.49 -33.77 -2.02
C THR A 289 34.41 -32.78 -2.43
N PHE A 290 34.57 -32.14 -3.59
CA PHE A 290 33.53 -31.32 -4.21
C PHE A 290 32.25 -32.13 -4.51
N ILE A 291 32.37 -33.29 -5.18
CA ILE A 291 31.23 -34.10 -5.63
C ILE A 291 30.39 -34.57 -4.45
N VAL A 292 31.05 -35.13 -3.43
CA VAL A 292 30.37 -35.67 -2.24
C VAL A 292 29.70 -34.56 -1.45
N ALA A 293 30.40 -33.47 -1.17
CA ALA A 293 29.79 -32.38 -0.40
C ALA A 293 28.65 -31.69 -1.19
N ARG A 294 28.76 -31.60 -2.52
CA ARG A 294 27.67 -31.08 -3.37
C ARG A 294 26.44 -31.97 -3.39
N SER A 295 26.60 -33.29 -3.49
CA SER A 295 25.45 -34.20 -3.52
C SER A 295 24.65 -34.17 -2.21
N ILE A 296 25.32 -33.85 -1.09
CA ILE A 296 24.69 -33.80 0.22
C ILE A 296 23.96 -32.47 0.46
N ALA A 297 24.58 -31.32 0.17
CA ALA A 297 24.04 -30.02 0.59
C ALA A 297 24.15 -28.88 -0.44
N GLY A 298 24.35 -29.22 -1.71
CA GLY A 298 24.31 -28.28 -2.83
C GLY A 298 25.66 -27.70 -3.24
N PRO A 299 25.72 -26.87 -4.28
CA PRO A 299 26.98 -26.42 -4.88
C PRO A 299 27.93 -25.70 -3.91
N TRP A 300 27.38 -24.92 -2.98
CA TRP A 300 28.15 -24.17 -1.99
C TRP A 300 28.94 -25.08 -1.03
N SER A 301 28.34 -26.16 -0.52
CA SER A 301 29.06 -27.12 0.34
C SER A 301 30.16 -27.85 -0.41
N GLY A 302 29.93 -28.17 -1.68
CA GLY A 302 30.93 -28.72 -2.60
C GLY A 302 32.17 -27.82 -2.71
N VAL A 303 31.96 -26.56 -3.05
CA VAL A 303 33.02 -25.55 -3.17
C VAL A 303 33.80 -25.43 -1.86
N THR A 304 33.12 -25.24 -0.73
CA THR A 304 33.78 -25.03 0.58
C THR A 304 34.58 -26.25 1.03
N ALA A 305 34.04 -27.47 0.84
CA ALA A 305 34.75 -28.69 1.19
C ALA A 305 36.01 -28.89 0.34
N SER A 306 35.92 -28.59 -0.95
CA SER A 306 37.03 -28.72 -1.89
C SER A 306 38.14 -27.68 -1.65
N ALA A 307 37.78 -26.43 -1.34
CA ALA A 307 38.71 -25.37 -1.02
C ALA A 307 39.47 -25.62 0.30
N LEU A 308 38.73 -26.02 1.36
CA LEU A 308 39.33 -26.32 2.67
C LEU A 308 40.12 -27.63 2.65
N GLY A 309 39.54 -28.70 2.10
CA GLY A 309 40.15 -30.03 2.07
C GLY A 309 41.30 -30.15 1.08
N GLY A 310 41.14 -29.61 -0.14
CA GLY A 310 42.18 -29.63 -1.17
C GLY A 310 43.35 -28.71 -0.86
N GLY A 311 43.08 -27.49 -0.35
CA GLY A 311 44.11 -26.54 0.09
C GLY A 311 44.94 -27.07 1.27
N ALA A 312 44.27 -27.56 2.32
CA ALA A 312 44.95 -28.17 3.47
C ALA A 312 45.74 -29.43 3.07
N GLY A 313 45.19 -30.23 2.15
CA GLY A 313 45.84 -31.42 1.64
C GLY A 313 47.16 -31.10 0.90
N TRP A 314 47.15 -30.09 0.05
CA TRP A 314 48.34 -29.64 -0.63
C TRP A 314 49.40 -29.11 0.35
N LEU A 315 48.99 -28.32 1.35
CA LEU A 315 49.88 -27.77 2.37
C LEU A 315 50.56 -28.89 3.19
N MET A 316 49.80 -29.90 3.60
CA MET A 316 50.35 -31.06 4.33
C MET A 316 51.35 -31.83 3.47
N ARG A 317 51.06 -32.03 2.17
CA ARG A 317 51.98 -32.72 1.25
C ARG A 317 53.27 -31.93 1.03
N ALA A 318 53.17 -30.62 0.83
CA ALA A 318 54.32 -29.74 0.71
C ALA A 318 55.21 -29.81 1.97
N GLY A 319 54.62 -29.95 3.16
CA GLY A 319 55.36 -30.11 4.41
C GLY A 319 56.25 -31.34 4.45
N VAL A 320 55.73 -32.45 3.93
CA VAL A 320 56.45 -33.72 3.80
C VAL A 320 57.56 -33.61 2.76
N ASP A 321 57.28 -33.00 1.59
CA ASP A 321 58.25 -32.88 0.50
C ASP A 321 59.46 -32.00 0.83
N PHE A 322 59.24 -30.91 1.56
CA PHE A 322 60.29 -29.95 1.91
C PHE A 322 60.84 -30.16 3.32
N ASN A 323 60.35 -31.17 4.06
CA ASN A 323 60.70 -31.46 5.45
C ASN A 323 60.60 -30.22 6.38
N VAL A 324 59.58 -29.38 6.15
CA VAL A 324 59.34 -28.14 6.91
C VAL A 324 58.25 -28.36 7.95
N ASN A 325 58.43 -27.82 9.16
CA ASN A 325 57.37 -27.81 10.17
C ASN A 325 56.21 -26.91 9.70
N MET A 326 55.08 -27.51 9.33
CA MET A 326 53.92 -26.81 8.78
C MET A 326 52.95 -26.25 9.83
N SER A 327 53.14 -26.56 11.12
CA SER A 327 52.23 -26.09 12.17
C SER A 327 51.98 -24.56 12.19
N PRO A 328 52.97 -23.66 11.93
CA PRO A 328 52.71 -22.22 11.88
C PRO A 328 51.98 -21.77 10.60
N MET A 329 51.88 -22.63 9.59
CA MET A 329 51.34 -22.29 8.26
C MET A 329 49.87 -22.72 8.08
N VAL A 330 49.40 -23.71 8.86
CA VAL A 330 48.04 -24.26 8.76
C VAL A 330 46.97 -23.22 9.13
N LEU A 331 47.12 -22.54 10.27
CA LEU A 331 46.13 -21.57 10.73
C LEU A 331 46.03 -20.36 9.77
N PRO A 332 47.13 -19.72 9.33
CA PRO A 332 47.08 -18.67 8.31
C PRO A 332 46.48 -19.13 6.98
N HIS A 333 46.73 -20.38 6.56
CA HIS A 333 46.11 -20.96 5.37
C HIS A 333 44.60 -21.07 5.51
N LEU A 334 44.11 -21.70 6.57
CA LEU A 334 42.68 -21.89 6.79
C LEU A 334 41.96 -20.55 6.94
N SER A 335 42.54 -19.59 7.67
CA SER A 335 41.99 -18.25 7.81
C SER A 335 41.91 -17.52 6.47
N SER A 336 42.92 -17.64 5.61
CA SER A 336 42.92 -17.01 4.28
C SER A 336 41.95 -17.69 3.30
N VAL A 337 41.79 -19.02 3.37
CA VAL A 337 40.76 -19.75 2.59
C VAL A 337 39.36 -19.30 3.02
N VAL A 338 39.09 -19.19 4.32
CA VAL A 338 37.79 -18.71 4.84
C VAL A 338 37.55 -17.25 4.44
N ALA A 339 38.57 -16.39 4.51
CA ALA A 339 38.48 -15.01 4.06
C ALA A 339 38.13 -14.93 2.55
N GLY A 340 38.75 -15.75 1.71
CA GLY A 340 38.44 -15.82 0.29
C GLY A 340 37.04 -16.38 0.00
N LEU A 341 36.62 -17.45 0.70
CA LEU A 341 35.28 -18.04 0.53
C LEU A 341 34.15 -17.10 0.95
N SER A 342 34.42 -16.22 1.92
CA SER A 342 33.46 -15.19 2.37
C SER A 342 33.44 -13.93 1.48
N PHE A 343 34.33 -13.82 0.48
CA PHE A 343 34.40 -12.67 -0.43
C PHE A 343 33.07 -12.33 -1.14
N PRO A 344 32.18 -13.28 -1.50
CA PRO A 344 30.83 -12.95 -1.97
C PRO A 344 29.96 -12.15 -1.03
N ILE A 345 30.25 -12.15 0.26
CA ILE A 345 29.50 -11.42 1.27
C ILE A 345 30.04 -9.99 1.40
N TRP A 346 31.36 -9.83 1.54
CA TRP A 346 31.99 -8.53 1.82
C TRP A 346 32.65 -7.86 0.60
N GLY A 347 32.94 -8.61 -0.47
CA GLY A 347 33.50 -8.11 -1.71
C GLY A 347 32.69 -6.99 -2.38
N PRO A 348 31.33 -7.06 -2.41
CA PRO A 348 30.50 -5.95 -2.89
C PRO A 348 30.73 -4.63 -2.10
N ILE A 349 31.05 -4.73 -0.80
CA ILE A 349 31.37 -3.57 0.04
C ILE A 349 32.76 -3.02 -0.30
N LEU A 350 33.74 -3.90 -0.50
CA LEU A 350 35.10 -3.51 -0.90
C LEU A 350 35.13 -2.84 -2.28
N LEU A 351 34.32 -3.32 -3.23
CA LEU A 351 34.23 -2.76 -4.58
C LEU A 351 33.40 -1.47 -4.64
N TYR A 352 32.52 -1.23 -3.67
CA TYR A 352 31.61 -0.09 -3.66
C TYR A 352 32.28 1.29 -3.87
N PRO A 353 33.36 1.68 -3.17
CA PRO A 353 34.00 2.99 -3.40
C PRO A 353 34.56 3.14 -4.82
N PHE A 354 35.02 2.06 -5.44
CA PHE A 354 35.50 2.08 -6.83
C PHE A 354 34.35 2.21 -7.82
N LEU A 355 33.25 1.50 -7.59
CA LEU A 355 32.02 1.63 -8.38
C LEU A 355 31.43 3.03 -8.26
N LEU A 356 31.43 3.61 -7.06
CA LEU A 356 30.99 4.98 -6.83
C LEU A 356 31.87 5.98 -7.59
N GLY A 357 33.19 5.81 -7.54
CA GLY A 357 34.13 6.64 -8.30
C GLY A 357 33.91 6.55 -9.81
N TRP A 358 33.69 5.34 -10.34
CA TRP A 358 33.34 5.11 -11.74
C TRP A 358 32.03 5.80 -12.12
N ASN A 359 30.96 5.58 -11.35
CA ASN A 359 29.65 6.17 -11.59
C ASN A 359 29.69 7.70 -11.51
N TYR A 360 30.44 8.26 -10.55
CA TYR A 360 30.66 9.70 -10.45
C TYR A 360 31.37 10.27 -11.67
N LEU A 361 32.36 9.56 -12.24
CA LEU A 361 33.01 9.98 -13.49
C LEU A 361 32.05 9.98 -14.68
N LEU A 362 31.15 8.98 -14.76
CA LEU A 362 30.10 8.95 -15.78
C LEU A 362 29.14 10.13 -15.62
N TYR A 363 28.65 10.37 -14.41
CA TYR A 363 27.80 11.52 -14.08
C TYR A 363 28.47 12.84 -14.46
N ARG A 364 29.72 13.08 -14.02
CA ARG A 364 30.48 14.28 -14.38
C ARG A 364 30.62 14.43 -15.89
N ARG A 365 30.86 13.35 -16.62
CA ARG A 365 30.98 13.39 -18.08
C ARG A 365 29.67 13.78 -18.75
N ASP A 366 28.53 13.23 -18.30
CA ASP A 366 27.23 13.65 -18.80
C ASP A 366 26.95 15.11 -18.46
N VAL A 367 27.26 15.58 -17.26
CA VAL A 367 27.11 17.00 -16.90
C VAL A 367 27.82 17.92 -17.89
N HIS A 368 29.05 17.59 -18.30
CA HIS A 368 29.87 18.42 -19.20
C HIS A 368 29.58 18.20 -20.70
N CYS A 369 29.17 17.01 -21.13
CA CYS A 369 28.90 16.70 -22.54
C CYS A 369 27.40 16.81 -22.86
N LYS A 370 26.94 17.99 -23.29
CA LYS A 370 25.52 18.27 -23.55
C LYS A 370 24.99 17.75 -24.89
N ASP A 371 25.84 17.68 -25.92
CA ASP A 371 25.40 17.47 -27.32
C ASP A 371 25.50 16.02 -27.80
N ARG A 372 25.64 15.05 -26.87
CA ARG A 372 25.72 13.63 -27.26
C ARG A 372 24.33 13.04 -27.48
N PRO A 373 24.18 12.10 -28.44
CA PRO A 373 22.90 11.47 -28.71
C PRO A 373 22.53 10.35 -27.72
N LEU A 374 23.48 9.87 -26.90
CA LEU A 374 23.30 8.82 -25.89
C LEU A 374 24.06 9.20 -24.63
N SER A 375 23.44 8.94 -23.49
CA SER A 375 24.02 9.15 -22.17
C SER A 375 25.13 8.16 -21.83
N TYR A 376 26.01 8.55 -20.91
CA TYR A 376 26.95 7.62 -20.27
C TYR A 376 26.29 6.78 -19.17
N LEU A 377 25.06 7.09 -18.76
CA LEU A 377 24.28 6.33 -17.76
C LEU A 377 24.16 4.84 -18.09
N ARG A 378 24.07 4.45 -19.37
CA ARG A 378 24.04 3.03 -19.77
C ARG A 378 25.24 2.20 -19.29
N TRP A 379 26.35 2.84 -18.90
CA TRP A 379 27.54 2.18 -18.35
C TRP A 379 27.58 2.19 -16.82
N HIS A 380 26.58 2.77 -16.18
CA HIS A 380 26.46 2.84 -14.73
C HIS A 380 26.28 1.44 -14.13
N SER A 381 26.91 1.18 -12.99
CA SER A 381 26.93 -0.18 -12.41
C SER A 381 25.56 -0.73 -12.02
N ALA A 382 24.59 0.14 -11.76
CA ALA A 382 23.20 -0.25 -11.50
C ALA A 382 22.54 -1.07 -12.63
N PHE A 383 23.05 -1.01 -13.87
CA PHE A 383 22.48 -1.73 -15.01
C PHE A 383 23.15 -3.07 -15.31
N TRP A 384 24.22 -3.41 -14.59
CA TRP A 384 24.97 -4.63 -14.86
C TRP A 384 25.52 -5.35 -13.63
N ASP A 385 25.49 -4.73 -12.45
CA ASP A 385 25.86 -5.36 -11.18
C ASP A 385 24.61 -5.73 -10.39
N GLU A 386 24.10 -6.94 -10.63
CA GLU A 386 22.93 -7.47 -9.93
C GLU A 386 23.23 -7.85 -8.46
N HIS A 387 24.50 -7.97 -8.11
CA HIS A 387 24.93 -8.46 -6.80
C HIS A 387 25.07 -7.36 -5.76
N GLN A 388 25.16 -6.09 -6.17
CA GLN A 388 25.33 -5.00 -5.21
C GLN A 388 24.10 -4.83 -4.30
N PRO A 389 24.24 -5.03 -2.97
CA PRO A 389 23.13 -4.86 -2.04
C PRO A 389 22.97 -3.40 -1.60
N LEU A 390 24.01 -2.59 -1.71
CA LEU A 390 24.01 -1.19 -1.29
C LEU A 390 23.34 -0.30 -2.35
N GLN A 391 22.69 0.76 -1.88
CA GLN A 391 22.10 1.79 -2.74
C GLN A 391 23.21 2.57 -3.45
N MET A 392 23.10 2.74 -4.77
CA MET A 392 24.07 3.52 -5.55
C MET A 392 23.84 5.02 -5.38
N ILE A 393 24.53 5.64 -4.41
CA ILE A 393 24.37 7.07 -4.09
C ILE A 393 24.62 7.93 -5.35
N GLY A 394 23.72 8.88 -5.62
CA GLY A 394 23.79 9.82 -6.75
C GLY A 394 23.19 9.29 -8.07
N LEU A 395 22.65 8.06 -8.08
CA LEU A 395 21.96 7.51 -9.25
C LEU A 395 20.67 8.28 -9.57
N ASP A 396 19.93 8.72 -8.55
CA ASP A 396 18.74 9.55 -8.67
C ASP A 396 19.05 10.92 -9.31
N ASP A 397 20.12 11.58 -8.88
CA ASP A 397 20.59 12.83 -9.50
C ASP A 397 20.99 12.64 -10.97
N HIS A 398 21.65 11.51 -11.30
CA HIS A 398 22.03 11.18 -12.68
C HIS A 398 20.79 10.88 -13.54
N LEU A 399 19.80 10.18 -12.99
CA LEU A 399 18.52 9.93 -13.65
C LEU A 399 17.76 11.22 -13.93
N LEU A 400 17.67 12.12 -12.95
CA LEU A 400 17.01 13.43 -13.11
C LEU A 400 17.69 14.27 -14.20
N LEU A 401 19.03 14.33 -14.21
CA LEU A 401 19.80 15.04 -15.24
C LEU A 401 19.45 14.54 -16.65
N ILE A 402 19.26 13.22 -16.80
CA ILE A 402 18.95 12.59 -18.08
C ILE A 402 17.48 12.74 -18.43
N MET A 403 16.58 12.72 -17.45
CA MET A 403 15.18 13.02 -17.70
C MET A 403 15.01 14.43 -18.30
N ASP A 404 15.79 15.39 -17.82
CA ASP A 404 15.78 16.77 -18.32
C ASP A 404 16.35 16.91 -19.74
N ARG A 405 17.32 16.06 -20.13
CA ARG A 405 18.03 16.17 -21.44
C ARG A 405 17.52 15.20 -22.50
N HIS A 406 17.26 13.96 -22.11
CA HIS A 406 16.86 12.83 -22.95
C HIS A 406 15.73 12.05 -22.27
N PRO A 407 14.49 12.58 -22.24
CA PRO A 407 13.37 12.03 -21.47
C PRO A 407 12.95 10.62 -21.90
N VAL A 408 13.24 10.21 -23.14
CA VAL A 408 12.96 8.86 -23.63
C VAL A 408 13.97 7.85 -23.05
N GLU A 409 15.25 8.24 -22.99
CA GLU A 409 16.31 7.42 -22.39
C GLU A 409 16.14 7.32 -20.88
N GLY A 410 15.82 8.45 -20.22
CA GLY A 410 15.57 8.50 -18.78
C GLY A 410 14.41 7.60 -18.34
N ARG A 411 13.31 7.57 -19.11
CA ARG A 411 12.17 6.68 -18.82
C ARG A 411 12.54 5.20 -18.97
N ALA A 412 13.20 4.83 -20.08
CA ALA A 412 13.65 3.45 -20.27
C ALA A 412 14.59 2.97 -19.14
N ALA A 413 15.47 3.87 -18.67
CA ALA A 413 16.34 3.58 -17.53
C ALA A 413 15.56 3.43 -16.22
N MET A 414 14.57 4.28 -15.96
CA MET A 414 13.71 4.17 -14.77
C MET A 414 12.87 2.89 -14.75
N ASP A 415 12.25 2.54 -15.89
CA ASP A 415 11.43 1.33 -16.03
C ASP A 415 12.25 0.08 -15.75
N TYR A 416 13.48 0.02 -16.27
CA TYR A 416 14.41 -1.06 -15.96
C TYR A 416 14.73 -1.09 -14.46
N LEU A 417 15.15 0.04 -13.88
CA LEU A 417 15.55 0.10 -12.47
C LEU A 417 14.42 -0.22 -11.49
N ALA A 418 13.16 0.04 -11.85
CA ALA A 418 11.98 -0.27 -11.03
C ALA A 418 11.87 -1.77 -10.69
N ALA A 419 12.34 -2.66 -11.58
CA ALA A 419 12.37 -4.10 -11.38
C ALA A 419 13.63 -4.60 -10.64
N THR A 420 14.61 -3.73 -10.39
CA THR A 420 15.89 -4.09 -9.78
C THR A 420 15.96 -3.78 -8.28
N ARG A 421 17.07 -4.17 -7.64
CA ARG A 421 17.39 -3.76 -6.27
C ARG A 421 17.56 -2.25 -6.10
N GLN A 422 17.84 -1.52 -7.19
CA GLN A 422 18.01 -0.07 -7.21
C GLN A 422 16.71 0.70 -7.47
N ARG A 423 15.55 0.05 -7.31
CA ARG A 423 14.21 0.68 -7.45
C ARG A 423 14.03 1.98 -6.67
N TRP A 424 14.76 2.17 -5.58
CA TRP A 424 14.69 3.38 -4.76
C TRP A 424 15.08 4.63 -5.56
N ALA A 425 16.04 4.53 -6.50
CA ALA A 425 16.49 5.66 -7.31
C ALA A 425 15.43 6.07 -8.35
N ALA A 426 14.77 5.09 -8.97
CA ALA A 426 13.64 5.33 -9.86
C ALA A 426 12.46 5.96 -9.10
N GLN A 427 12.16 5.48 -7.89
CA GLN A 427 11.14 6.06 -7.03
C GLN A 427 11.48 7.50 -6.60
N SER A 428 12.73 7.75 -6.17
CA SER A 428 13.22 9.08 -5.78
C SER A 428 13.09 10.06 -6.95
N ALA A 429 13.55 9.67 -8.14
CA ALA A 429 13.47 10.49 -9.34
C ALA A 429 12.01 10.77 -9.74
N GLN A 430 11.11 9.78 -9.68
CA GLN A 430 9.69 9.98 -9.97
C GLN A 430 9.04 10.96 -8.99
N ILE A 431 9.32 10.84 -7.69
CA ILE A 431 8.79 11.75 -6.66
C ILE A 431 9.23 13.20 -6.93
N GLU A 432 10.50 13.41 -7.29
CA GLU A 432 11.00 14.75 -7.61
C GLU A 432 10.42 15.30 -8.91
N LEU A 433 10.20 14.47 -9.94
CA LEU A 433 9.51 14.88 -11.18
C LEU A 433 8.05 15.27 -10.91
N ASP A 434 7.34 14.50 -10.10
CA ASP A 434 5.97 14.81 -9.68
C ASP A 434 5.94 16.12 -8.86
N ALA A 435 6.90 16.30 -7.95
CA ALA A 435 7.03 17.53 -7.18
C ALA A 435 7.30 18.76 -8.07
N ARG A 436 8.15 18.63 -9.10
CA ARG A 436 8.36 19.70 -10.11
C ARG A 436 7.07 20.00 -10.87
N GLY A 437 6.38 18.97 -11.35
CA GLY A 437 5.11 19.13 -12.07
C GLY A 437 4.03 19.83 -11.23
N LEU A 438 3.93 19.51 -9.94
CA LEU A 438 3.04 20.19 -9.00
C LEU A 438 3.48 21.65 -8.74
N ALA A 439 4.79 21.90 -8.62
CA ALA A 439 5.33 23.24 -8.40
C ALA A 439 5.10 24.19 -9.59
N ASP A 440 5.07 23.65 -10.81
CA ASP A 440 4.84 24.39 -12.05
C ASP A 440 3.36 24.78 -12.27
N CYS A 441 2.43 24.23 -11.47
CA CYS A 441 1.02 24.61 -11.53
C CYS A 441 0.82 26.01 -10.96
N SER A 442 0.68 27.01 -11.84
CA SER A 442 0.54 28.44 -11.48
C SER A 442 -0.88 29.00 -11.61
N SER A 443 -1.85 28.21 -12.06
CA SER A 443 -3.26 28.62 -12.20
C SER A 443 -4.20 27.55 -11.66
N VAL A 444 -5.45 27.92 -11.36
CA VAL A 444 -6.46 26.99 -10.83
C VAL A 444 -6.79 25.90 -11.86
N GLU A 445 -6.76 26.22 -13.15
CA GLU A 445 -6.94 25.27 -14.25
C GLU A 445 -5.77 24.29 -14.32
N ALA A 446 -4.53 24.75 -14.16
CA ALA A 446 -3.36 23.88 -14.11
C ALA A 446 -3.41 22.93 -12.89
N ILE A 447 -3.83 23.46 -11.73
CA ILE A 447 -4.06 22.65 -10.51
C ILE A 447 -5.16 21.61 -10.75
N SER A 448 -6.26 21.96 -11.43
CA SER A 448 -7.36 21.01 -11.72
C SER A 448 -6.91 19.82 -12.54
N GLN A 449 -5.95 20.00 -13.46
CA GLN A 449 -5.45 18.95 -14.34
C GLN A 449 -4.31 18.13 -13.74
N ALA A 450 -3.73 18.55 -12.62
CA ALA A 450 -2.53 17.93 -12.04
C ALA A 450 -2.73 16.44 -11.69
N HIS A 451 -3.92 16.03 -11.23
CA HIS A 451 -4.23 14.64 -10.88
C HIS A 451 -4.05 13.67 -12.05
N SER A 452 -4.27 14.12 -13.29
CA SER A 452 -4.11 13.27 -14.49
C SER A 452 -2.66 12.89 -14.79
N ARG A 453 -1.69 13.60 -14.20
CA ARG A 453 -0.26 13.46 -14.47
C ARG A 453 0.51 12.78 -13.32
N LEU A 454 -0.14 12.57 -12.17
CA LEU A 454 0.51 12.02 -10.97
C LEU A 454 0.49 10.49 -10.97
N GLY A 455 1.65 9.87 -10.76
CA GLY A 455 1.80 8.42 -10.56
C GLY A 455 1.37 7.93 -9.18
N ALA A 456 0.26 8.45 -8.63
CA ALA A 456 -0.11 8.28 -7.21
C ALA A 456 -0.44 6.83 -6.80
N GLY A 457 -0.61 5.92 -7.77
CA GLY A 457 -0.92 4.49 -7.55
C GLY A 457 0.27 3.53 -7.59
N GLU A 458 1.45 3.96 -8.08
CA GLU A 458 2.57 3.06 -8.38
C GLU A 458 3.72 3.13 -7.37
N LEU A 459 3.69 4.13 -6.47
CA LEU A 459 4.78 4.41 -5.53
C LEU A 459 4.52 3.83 -4.13
N SER A 460 5.54 3.19 -3.55
CA SER A 460 5.54 2.69 -2.17
C SER A 460 6.25 3.67 -1.22
N GLY A 461 5.61 4.07 -0.11
CA GLY A 461 6.25 4.87 0.96
C GLY A 461 5.50 6.15 1.34
N PRO A 462 6.02 6.97 2.26
CA PRO A 462 5.33 8.16 2.80
C PRO A 462 5.04 9.24 1.73
N ALA A 463 5.91 9.41 0.74
CA ALA A 463 5.68 10.32 -0.38
C ALA A 463 4.42 9.96 -1.20
N SER A 464 4.04 8.68 -1.26
CA SER A 464 2.81 8.24 -1.95
C SER A 464 1.55 8.77 -1.26
N ALA A 465 1.56 8.94 0.06
CA ALA A 465 0.42 9.49 0.79
C ALA A 465 0.26 10.98 0.46
N LEU A 466 1.38 11.72 0.40
CA LEU A 466 1.38 13.13 0.01
C LEU A 466 0.88 13.32 -1.43
N LEU A 467 1.42 12.55 -2.40
CA LEU A 467 0.99 12.62 -3.79
C LEU A 467 -0.50 12.28 -3.97
N ARG A 468 -1.02 11.31 -3.20
CA ARG A 468 -2.47 11.02 -3.18
C ARG A 468 -3.29 12.18 -2.61
N SER A 469 -2.81 12.85 -1.57
CA SER A 469 -3.48 14.05 -1.03
C SER A 469 -3.52 15.18 -2.08
N PHE A 470 -2.41 15.49 -2.75
CA PHE A 470 -2.39 16.47 -3.84
C PHE A 470 -3.28 16.06 -5.03
N SER A 471 -3.30 14.77 -5.38
CA SER A 471 -4.18 14.25 -6.43
C SER A 471 -5.66 14.45 -6.09
N ARG A 472 -6.07 14.17 -4.85
CA ARG A 472 -7.47 14.38 -4.42
C ARG A 472 -7.83 15.85 -4.41
N ILE A 473 -6.95 16.71 -3.92
CA ILE A 473 -7.15 18.17 -3.93
C ILE A 473 -7.31 18.65 -5.38
N SER A 474 -6.47 18.20 -6.30
CA SER A 474 -6.58 18.53 -7.72
C SER A 474 -7.92 18.06 -8.34
N GLN A 475 -8.41 16.87 -7.99
CA GLN A 475 -9.73 16.39 -8.40
C GLN A 475 -10.86 17.26 -7.83
N ASP A 476 -10.79 17.61 -6.54
CA ASP A 476 -11.77 18.49 -5.90
C ASP A 476 -11.80 19.87 -6.58
N VAL A 477 -10.64 20.42 -6.98
CA VAL A 477 -10.56 21.65 -7.78
C VAL A 477 -11.25 21.49 -9.13
N SER A 478 -11.04 20.36 -9.82
CA SER A 478 -11.71 20.08 -11.10
C SER A 478 -13.23 20.09 -10.96
N VAL A 479 -13.76 19.38 -9.95
CA VAL A 479 -15.19 19.34 -9.66
C VAL A 479 -15.74 20.71 -9.25
N ALA A 480 -14.94 21.51 -8.53
CA ALA A 480 -15.32 22.85 -8.13
C ALA A 480 -15.42 23.80 -9.34
N LEU A 481 -14.52 23.69 -10.33
CA LEU A 481 -14.57 24.50 -11.55
C LEU A 481 -15.72 24.14 -12.49
N GLU A 482 -16.23 22.91 -12.43
CA GLU A 482 -17.36 22.45 -13.24
C GLU A 482 -18.74 22.94 -12.73
N GLN A 483 -18.80 23.58 -11.56
CA GLN A 483 -20.05 24.10 -11.02
C GLN A 483 -20.64 25.22 -11.87
N ALA A 484 -21.97 25.24 -12.04
CA ALA A 484 -22.66 26.15 -12.96
C ALA A 484 -22.71 27.62 -12.47
N SER A 485 -22.77 27.85 -11.14
CA SER A 485 -22.85 29.20 -10.57
C SER A 485 -21.52 29.64 -9.94
N ALA A 486 -21.20 30.93 -10.04
CA ALA A 486 -20.01 31.52 -9.43
C ALA A 486 -20.02 31.37 -7.90
N TYR A 487 -21.21 31.37 -7.29
CA TYR A 487 -21.40 31.08 -5.88
C TYR A 487 -20.99 29.62 -5.52
N ASN A 488 -21.48 28.62 -6.26
CA ASN A 488 -21.15 27.21 -5.99
C ASN A 488 -19.67 26.93 -6.21
N GLN A 489 -19.07 27.53 -7.23
CA GLN A 489 -17.62 27.50 -7.45
C GLN A 489 -16.87 28.07 -6.25
N ARG A 490 -17.30 29.22 -5.71
CA ARG A 490 -16.70 29.85 -4.52
C ARG A 490 -16.76 28.94 -3.30
N LEU A 491 -17.93 28.37 -3.02
CA LEU A 491 -18.14 27.50 -1.85
C LEU A 491 -17.28 26.23 -1.94
N ALA A 492 -17.28 25.56 -3.10
CA ALA A 492 -16.50 24.36 -3.32
C ALA A 492 -14.99 24.64 -3.23
N LEU A 493 -14.49 25.72 -3.84
CA LEU A 493 -13.08 26.10 -3.76
C LEU A 493 -12.65 26.55 -2.36
N SER A 494 -13.54 27.17 -1.57
CA SER A 494 -13.27 27.50 -0.17
C SER A 494 -13.02 26.24 0.67
N ALA A 495 -13.82 25.19 0.47
CA ALA A 495 -13.59 23.91 1.14
C ALA A 495 -12.26 23.25 0.73
N VAL A 496 -11.83 23.45 -0.52
CA VAL A 496 -10.50 23.00 -0.98
C VAL A 496 -9.39 23.80 -0.32
N GLU A 497 -9.54 25.12 -0.16
CA GLU A 497 -8.59 25.96 0.57
C GLU A 497 -8.38 25.45 2.00
N ASP A 498 -9.47 25.14 2.73
CA ASP A 498 -9.42 24.59 4.09
C ASP A 498 -8.66 23.26 4.16
N ARG A 499 -8.86 22.39 3.17
CA ARG A 499 -8.13 21.10 3.05
C ARG A 499 -6.63 21.32 2.82
N LEU A 500 -6.27 22.26 1.95
CA LEU A 500 -4.87 22.65 1.72
C LEU A 500 -4.25 23.24 3.00
N ASP A 501 -5.01 23.98 3.79
CA ASP A 501 -4.57 24.49 5.09
C ASP A 501 -4.41 23.38 6.14
N GLY A 502 -5.26 22.36 6.11
CA GLY A 502 -5.05 21.12 6.86
C GLY A 502 -3.73 20.45 6.50
N LEU A 503 -3.52 20.21 5.20
CA LEU A 503 -2.31 19.57 4.68
C LEU A 503 -1.04 20.38 4.99
N LEU A 504 -1.10 21.71 4.90
CA LEU A 504 0.04 22.58 5.20
C LEU A 504 0.41 22.54 6.69
N ARG A 505 -0.57 22.42 7.59
CA ARG A 505 -0.35 22.21 9.03
C ARG A 505 0.27 20.85 9.32
N GLU A 506 -0.18 19.80 8.64
CA GLU A 506 0.42 18.46 8.74
C GLU A 506 1.88 18.46 8.27
N LEU A 507 2.15 19.03 7.09
CA LEU A 507 3.50 19.16 6.52
C LEU A 507 4.44 19.99 7.40
N THR A 508 3.92 21.00 8.10
CA THR A 508 4.73 21.83 9.00
C THR A 508 5.08 21.10 10.30
N ARG A 509 4.26 20.12 10.73
CA ARG A 509 4.49 19.30 11.93
C ARG A 509 5.31 18.05 11.65
N SER A 510 5.34 17.58 10.40
CA SER A 510 6.09 16.40 10.00
C SER A 510 7.60 16.65 9.99
N SER A 511 8.38 15.69 10.49
CA SER A 511 9.85 15.70 10.43
C SER A 511 10.39 14.94 9.21
N GLU A 512 9.51 14.48 8.31
CA GLU A 512 9.92 13.73 7.13
C GLU A 512 10.67 14.60 6.11
N PRO A 513 11.72 14.08 5.45
CA PRO A 513 12.49 14.85 4.45
C PRO A 513 11.65 15.41 3.31
N TYR A 514 10.64 14.65 2.85
CA TYR A 514 9.75 15.07 1.77
C TYR A 514 8.85 16.24 2.19
N ALA A 515 8.51 16.38 3.47
CA ALA A 515 7.62 17.46 3.92
C ALA A 515 8.20 18.85 3.61
N VAL A 516 9.54 18.98 3.71
CA VAL A 516 10.26 20.22 3.36
C VAL A 516 10.10 20.57 1.88
N ARG A 517 10.11 19.57 0.99
CA ARG A 517 9.97 19.76 -0.46
C ARG A 517 8.54 20.13 -0.89
N PHE A 518 7.53 19.49 -0.29
CA PHE A 518 6.12 19.67 -0.68
C PHE A 518 5.42 20.85 0.02
N ARG A 519 5.92 21.32 1.16
CA ARG A 519 5.38 22.48 1.87
C ARG A 519 5.26 23.76 1.01
N PRO A 520 6.29 24.22 0.28
CA PRO A 520 6.15 25.42 -0.56
C PRO A 520 5.16 25.23 -1.71
N ILE A 521 4.98 23.98 -2.20
CA ILE A 521 4.00 23.65 -3.24
C ILE A 521 2.57 23.82 -2.71
N ALA A 522 2.27 23.21 -1.55
CA ALA A 522 0.97 23.38 -0.89
C ALA A 522 0.66 24.86 -0.61
N ALA A 523 1.65 25.62 -0.14
CA ALA A 523 1.49 27.05 0.14
C ALA A 523 1.13 27.84 -1.13
N ARG A 524 1.81 27.55 -2.25
CA ARG A 524 1.56 28.21 -3.54
C ARG A 524 0.19 27.86 -4.11
N TRP A 525 -0.21 26.59 -4.03
CA TRP A 525 -1.55 26.14 -4.45
C TRP A 525 -2.65 26.82 -3.64
N ARG A 526 -2.50 26.85 -2.31
CA ARG A 526 -3.44 27.54 -1.43
C ARG A 526 -3.57 29.02 -1.81
N GLN A 527 -2.46 29.72 -1.99
CA GLN A 527 -2.47 31.13 -2.38
C GLN A 527 -3.20 31.33 -3.72
N THR A 528 -2.91 30.48 -4.72
CA THR A 528 -3.54 30.56 -6.05
C THR A 528 -5.06 30.34 -5.98
N ILE A 529 -5.51 29.39 -5.16
CA ILE A 529 -6.94 29.13 -4.94
C ILE A 529 -7.59 30.27 -4.18
N ALA A 530 -6.97 30.78 -3.10
CA ALA A 530 -7.46 31.91 -2.33
C ALA A 530 -7.62 33.17 -3.20
N ASP A 531 -6.66 33.45 -4.10
CA ASP A 531 -6.75 34.54 -5.08
C ASP A 531 -7.92 34.38 -6.05
N HIS A 532 -8.25 33.15 -6.44
CA HIS A 532 -9.41 32.87 -7.29
C HIS A 532 -10.74 32.97 -6.53
N VAL A 533 -10.80 32.44 -5.30
CA VAL A 533 -11.97 32.58 -4.41
C VAL A 533 -12.27 34.06 -4.14
N ARG A 534 -11.25 34.91 -3.95
CA ARG A 534 -11.43 36.36 -3.81
C ARG A 534 -12.06 36.99 -5.05
N ARG A 535 -11.57 36.66 -6.26
CA ARG A 535 -12.17 37.16 -7.53
C ARG A 535 -13.61 36.68 -7.74
N LEU A 536 -13.91 35.43 -7.37
CA LEU A 536 -15.28 34.91 -7.39
C LEU A 536 -16.16 35.66 -6.39
N THR A 537 -15.63 35.99 -5.21
CA THR A 537 -16.35 36.79 -4.20
C THR A 537 -16.71 38.16 -4.75
N GLU A 538 -15.76 38.88 -5.38
CA GLU A 538 -16.04 40.17 -6.04
C GLU A 538 -17.09 40.03 -7.15
N THR A 539 -17.08 38.92 -7.90
CA THR A 539 -18.07 38.64 -8.96
C THR A 539 -19.46 38.37 -8.38
N VAL A 540 -19.55 37.57 -7.32
CA VAL A 540 -20.80 37.29 -6.59
C VAL A 540 -21.37 38.57 -5.97
N GLU A 541 -20.52 39.41 -5.37
CA GLU A 541 -20.90 40.71 -4.83
C GLU A 541 -21.42 41.65 -5.93
N THR A 542 -20.76 41.68 -7.09
CA THR A 542 -21.20 42.46 -8.27
C THR A 542 -22.55 41.98 -8.80
N ARG A 543 -22.78 40.66 -8.81
CA ARG A 543 -24.05 40.05 -9.26
C ARG A 543 -25.16 40.12 -8.20
N GLN A 544 -24.85 40.52 -6.98
CA GLN A 544 -25.79 40.60 -5.85
C GLN A 544 -26.63 39.32 -5.66
N GLU A 545 -26.04 38.14 -5.90
CA GLU A 545 -26.71 36.86 -5.64
C GLU A 545 -27.04 36.74 -4.13
N ILE A 546 -28.22 36.21 -3.82
CA ILE A 546 -28.70 35.94 -2.46
C ILE A 546 -28.35 34.49 -2.13
N ASP A 547 -27.60 34.30 -1.06
CA ASP A 547 -27.39 32.98 -0.48
C ASP A 547 -28.66 32.52 0.23
N SER A 548 -29.13 31.30 -0.05
CA SER A 548 -30.32 30.77 0.61
C SER A 548 -29.94 30.11 1.93
N PRO A 549 -30.38 30.64 3.09
CA PRO A 549 -30.12 30.02 4.37
C PRO A 549 -31.06 28.83 4.66
N TYR A 550 -32.11 28.65 3.85
CA TYR A 550 -33.16 27.67 4.06
C TYR A 550 -32.68 26.26 3.74
N VAL A 551 -33.04 25.30 4.58
CA VAL A 551 -32.60 23.91 4.45
C VAL A 551 -33.80 22.99 4.29
N ILE A 552 -33.91 22.36 3.12
CA ILE A 552 -35.03 21.49 2.76
C ILE A 552 -34.63 20.02 2.90
N GLY A 553 -35.55 19.22 3.44
CA GLY A 553 -35.50 17.76 3.33
C GLY A 553 -34.57 17.04 4.31
N ILE A 554 -33.58 17.72 4.88
CA ILE A 554 -32.65 17.18 5.88
C ILE A 554 -32.87 17.80 7.27
N PRO A 555 -32.69 17.04 8.37
CA PRO A 555 -32.70 17.59 9.71
C PRO A 555 -31.60 18.63 9.92
N LEU A 556 -31.93 19.74 10.58
CA LEU A 556 -30.94 20.76 10.95
C LEU A 556 -29.98 20.19 12.00
N THR A 557 -28.69 20.50 11.86
CA THR A 557 -27.64 20.14 12.82
C THR A 557 -27.24 21.36 13.63
N GLU A 558 -26.29 21.20 14.56
CA GLU A 558 -25.79 22.30 15.40
C GLU A 558 -25.01 23.36 14.59
N GLN A 559 -24.53 22.99 13.40
CA GLN A 559 -23.69 23.84 12.55
C GLN A 559 -24.50 24.92 11.81
N GLN A 560 -25.79 24.68 11.56
CA GLN A 560 -26.63 25.64 10.88
C GLN A 560 -27.22 26.66 11.87
N GLU A 561 -27.12 27.95 11.53
CA GLU A 561 -27.65 29.03 12.38
C GLU A 561 -29.18 29.19 12.30
N ILE A 562 -29.82 28.66 11.24
CA ILE A 562 -31.26 28.82 10.94
C ILE A 562 -32.24 28.11 11.90
N PHE A 563 -31.77 27.48 12.98
CA PHE A 563 -32.67 26.85 13.95
C PHE A 563 -33.45 27.91 14.76
N VAL A 564 -34.66 28.25 14.29
CA VAL A 564 -35.53 29.30 14.85
C VAL A 564 -36.67 28.73 15.69
N GLY A 565 -36.95 29.39 16.82
CA GLY A 565 -38.10 29.12 17.67
C GLY A 565 -37.91 27.92 18.61
N ARG A 566 -39.03 27.31 19.03
CA ARG A 566 -39.10 26.13 19.92
C ARG A 566 -38.61 26.37 21.35
N THR A 567 -38.35 27.62 21.74
CA THR A 567 -37.93 27.98 23.11
C THR A 567 -38.95 27.55 24.16
N ASN A 568 -40.26 27.65 23.86
CA ASN A 568 -41.30 27.21 24.78
C ASN A 568 -41.25 25.69 25.02
N ILE A 569 -40.96 24.92 23.98
CA ILE A 569 -40.83 23.46 24.05
C ILE A 569 -39.56 23.09 24.80
N SER A 570 -38.42 23.73 24.51
CA SER A 570 -37.17 23.46 25.22
C SER A 570 -37.26 23.80 26.70
N THR A 571 -37.86 24.95 27.08
CA THR A 571 -38.11 25.30 28.48
C THR A 571 -39.04 24.30 29.16
N ARG A 572 -40.04 23.76 28.44
CA ARG A 572 -40.92 22.72 28.99
C ARG A 572 -40.18 21.40 29.19
N ILE A 573 -39.37 20.98 28.21
CA ILE A 573 -38.50 19.80 28.33
C ILE A 573 -37.56 19.98 29.51
N GLU A 574 -36.87 21.12 29.61
CA GLU A 574 -35.97 21.43 30.72
C GLU A 574 -36.67 21.32 32.09
N LYS A 575 -37.84 21.94 32.26
CA LYS A 575 -38.64 21.83 33.49
C LYS A 575 -38.99 20.40 33.84
N LEU A 576 -39.41 19.60 32.84
CA LEU A 576 -39.77 18.19 33.05
C LEU A 576 -38.54 17.32 33.36
N LEU A 577 -37.38 17.65 32.78
CA LEU A 577 -36.13 16.99 33.11
C LEU A 577 -35.70 17.34 34.54
N LEU A 578 -35.90 18.58 35.01
CA LEU A 578 -35.57 18.99 36.38
C LEU A 578 -36.56 18.50 37.45
N ASP A 579 -37.72 17.98 37.06
CA ASP A 579 -38.71 17.44 37.99
C ASP A 579 -38.13 16.28 38.82
N ARG A 580 -38.37 16.28 40.13
CA ARG A 580 -37.97 15.21 41.05
C ARG A 580 -38.59 13.86 40.69
N ARG A 581 -39.77 13.86 40.05
CA ARG A 581 -40.49 12.65 39.61
C ARG A 581 -39.86 12.00 38.38
N ARG A 582 -39.00 12.73 37.65
CA ARG A 582 -38.19 12.25 36.51
C ARG A 582 -39.00 11.41 35.50
N PRO A 583 -40.14 11.91 34.99
CA PRO A 583 -40.93 11.14 34.05
C PRO A 583 -40.18 10.96 32.72
N PRO A 584 -40.33 9.81 32.04
CA PRO A 584 -39.89 9.69 30.65
C PRO A 584 -40.71 10.67 29.79
N LEU A 585 -40.10 11.19 28.72
CA LEU A 585 -40.73 12.16 27.83
C LEU A 585 -41.07 11.50 26.49
N LEU A 586 -42.24 11.80 25.94
CA LEU A 586 -42.60 11.46 24.57
C LEU A 586 -42.81 12.74 23.78
N LEU A 587 -41.94 12.97 22.81
CA LEU A 587 -42.02 14.07 21.88
C LEU A 587 -42.82 13.64 20.65
N PHE A 588 -44.05 14.11 20.56
CA PHE A 588 -44.98 13.76 19.51
C PHE A 588 -45.11 14.91 18.51
N GLY A 589 -45.17 14.62 17.21
CA GLY A 589 -45.51 15.59 16.18
C GLY A 589 -45.48 14.93 14.80
N GLN A 590 -46.21 15.47 13.82
CA GLN A 590 -46.24 14.88 12.48
C GLN A 590 -44.85 14.89 11.80
N ARG A 591 -44.73 14.18 10.67
CA ARG A 591 -43.51 14.21 9.86
C ARG A 591 -43.19 15.64 9.43
N ARG A 592 -41.90 15.97 9.35
CA ARG A 592 -41.39 17.30 8.94
C ARG A 592 -41.72 18.48 9.87
N MET A 593 -42.13 18.23 11.12
CA MET A 593 -42.29 19.28 12.15
C MET A 593 -40.98 19.70 12.86
N GLY A 594 -39.84 19.11 12.46
CA GLY A 594 -38.53 19.44 13.02
C GLY A 594 -38.20 18.71 14.33
N LYS A 595 -38.73 17.50 14.55
CA LYS A 595 -38.43 16.66 15.72
C LYS A 595 -36.93 16.34 15.81
N THR A 596 -36.36 15.70 14.79
CA THR A 596 -34.92 15.40 14.72
C THR A 596 -34.06 16.67 14.76
N SER A 597 -34.49 17.75 14.10
CA SER A 597 -33.82 19.05 14.16
C SER A 597 -33.74 19.62 15.59
N LEU A 598 -34.82 19.48 16.37
CA LEU A 598 -34.84 19.85 17.78
C LEU A 598 -33.88 18.99 18.59
N LEU A 599 -33.88 17.66 18.38
CA LEU A 599 -32.98 16.73 19.07
C LEU A 599 -31.51 17.06 18.83
N ASN A 600 -31.14 17.33 17.57
CA ASN A 600 -29.77 17.71 17.20
C ASN A 600 -29.33 19.01 17.86
N ASN A 601 -30.26 19.94 18.13
CA ASN A 601 -29.95 21.24 18.72
C ASN A 601 -30.19 21.30 20.24
N LEU A 602 -30.52 20.19 20.90
CA LEU A 602 -30.77 20.18 22.36
C LEU A 602 -29.56 20.65 23.18
N SER A 603 -28.33 20.40 22.72
CA SER A 603 -27.10 20.83 23.40
C SER A 603 -26.98 22.36 23.54
N ARG A 604 -27.55 23.11 22.58
CA ARG A 604 -27.63 24.59 22.56
C ARG A 604 -28.77 25.10 23.44
N LEU A 605 -29.82 24.30 23.60
CA LEU A 605 -31.06 24.71 24.28
C LEU A 605 -31.12 24.29 25.75
N LEU A 606 -30.37 23.26 26.15
CA LEU A 606 -30.34 22.73 27.50
C LEU A 606 -29.04 23.11 28.24
N PRO A 607 -29.07 23.23 29.58
CA PRO A 607 -27.88 23.48 30.39
C PRO A 607 -26.76 22.48 30.13
N SER A 608 -25.51 22.90 30.31
CA SER A 608 -24.32 22.05 30.15
C SER A 608 -24.30 20.83 31.07
N THR A 609 -25.06 20.85 32.17
CA THR A 609 -25.23 19.73 33.10
C THR A 609 -25.99 18.54 32.51
N ILE A 610 -26.69 18.75 31.39
CA ILE A 610 -27.41 17.70 30.66
C ILE A 610 -26.63 17.35 29.39
N VAL A 611 -26.29 16.07 29.25
CA VAL A 611 -25.57 15.50 28.12
C VAL A 611 -26.57 14.74 27.24
N PRO A 612 -26.96 15.25 26.07
CA PRO A 612 -27.86 14.52 25.18
C PRO A 612 -27.11 13.39 24.46
N LEU A 613 -27.69 12.20 24.52
CA LEU A 613 -27.19 10.97 23.93
C LEU A 613 -28.16 10.53 22.83
N PHE A 614 -27.90 10.99 21.62
CA PHE A 614 -28.74 10.76 20.46
C PHE A 614 -28.57 9.37 19.86
N VAL A 615 -29.69 8.72 19.61
CA VAL A 615 -29.78 7.41 18.97
C VAL A 615 -30.91 7.45 17.94
N ASP A 616 -30.55 7.23 16.68
CA ASP A 616 -31.49 7.06 15.57
C ASP A 616 -31.92 5.59 15.46
N LEU A 617 -33.22 5.34 15.69
CA LEU A 617 -33.79 3.99 15.61
C LEU A 617 -34.24 3.62 14.20
N GLN A 618 -34.32 4.51 13.21
CA GLN A 618 -34.50 4.11 11.81
C GLN A 618 -33.21 3.51 11.21
N GLY A 619 -32.08 3.71 11.88
CA GLY A 619 -30.77 3.22 11.48
C GLY A 619 -30.46 1.76 11.87
N PRO A 620 -29.16 1.41 11.97
CA PRO A 620 -28.71 0.04 12.24
C PRO A 620 -29.22 -0.58 13.55
N ALA A 621 -29.70 0.24 14.50
CA ALA A 621 -30.23 -0.25 15.78
C ALA A 621 -31.48 -1.13 15.57
N SER A 622 -32.54 -0.63 14.92
CA SER A 622 -33.76 -1.42 14.66
C SER A 622 -33.57 -2.51 13.61
N GLN A 623 -32.56 -2.38 12.74
CA GLN A 623 -32.23 -3.39 11.73
C GLN A 623 -31.35 -4.53 12.26
N ALA A 624 -30.97 -4.50 13.54
CA ALA A 624 -30.19 -5.56 14.15
C ALA A 624 -30.94 -6.91 14.10
N ASN A 625 -30.19 -8.00 13.91
CA ASN A 625 -30.74 -9.36 13.90
C ASN A 625 -31.00 -9.92 15.30
N ASP A 626 -30.34 -9.35 16.31
CA ASP A 626 -30.32 -9.82 17.69
C ASP A 626 -30.08 -8.66 18.67
N TYR A 627 -30.22 -8.95 19.98
CA TYR A 627 -29.94 -7.99 21.06
C TYR A 627 -28.48 -7.51 21.07
N THR A 628 -27.53 -8.36 20.70
CA THR A 628 -26.11 -7.99 20.61
C THR A 628 -25.89 -6.85 19.62
N GLY A 629 -26.46 -6.95 18.42
CA GLY A 629 -26.41 -5.91 17.41
C GLY A 629 -27.16 -4.64 17.85
N PHE A 630 -28.33 -4.82 18.47
CA PHE A 630 -29.14 -3.72 18.99
C PHE A 630 -28.37 -2.88 20.00
N PHE A 631 -27.93 -3.48 21.12
CA PHE A 631 -27.22 -2.77 22.19
C PHE A 631 -25.89 -2.17 21.75
N TYR A 632 -25.16 -2.87 20.86
CA TYR A 632 -23.93 -2.33 20.29
C TYR A 632 -24.19 -1.03 19.51
N ASN A 633 -25.25 -0.99 18.70
CA ASN A 633 -25.60 0.18 17.91
C ASN A 633 -26.15 1.33 18.77
N ILE A 634 -26.93 1.02 19.81
CA ILE A 634 -27.37 2.01 20.82
C ILE A 634 -26.15 2.66 21.49
N ALA A 635 -25.24 1.85 22.06
CA ALA A 635 -24.05 2.33 22.74
C ALA A 635 -23.16 3.16 21.80
N ARG A 636 -22.97 2.71 20.55
CA ARG A 636 -22.23 3.46 19.53
C ARG A 636 -22.86 4.82 19.24
N GLY A 637 -24.20 4.90 19.14
CA GLY A 637 -24.93 6.16 18.98
C GLY A 637 -24.67 7.11 20.15
N MET A 638 -24.82 6.61 21.38
CA MET A 638 -24.58 7.37 22.61
C MET A 638 -23.15 7.92 22.70
N ILE A 639 -22.13 7.09 22.44
CA ILE A 639 -20.71 7.48 22.47
C ILE A 639 -20.43 8.58 21.44
N ASN A 640 -20.90 8.40 20.19
CA ASN A 640 -20.68 9.39 19.13
C ASN A 640 -21.39 10.72 19.44
N SER A 641 -22.61 10.67 19.99
CA SER A 641 -23.36 11.85 20.39
C SER A 641 -22.66 12.61 21.51
N ALA A 642 -22.22 11.92 22.56
CA ALA A 642 -21.52 12.53 23.70
C ALA A 642 -20.24 13.27 23.25
N GLN A 643 -19.44 12.64 22.38
CA GLN A 643 -18.23 13.25 21.84
C GLN A 643 -18.55 14.45 20.95
N ARG A 644 -19.58 14.36 20.10
CA ARG A 644 -19.96 15.44 19.18
C ARG A 644 -20.52 16.66 19.91
N GLN A 645 -21.50 16.46 20.80
CA GLN A 645 -22.28 17.54 21.39
C GLN A 645 -21.62 18.20 22.62
N ARG A 646 -20.82 17.43 23.37
CA ARG A 646 -20.21 17.90 24.63
C ARG A 646 -18.70 17.60 24.73
N GLY A 647 -18.09 17.02 23.70
CA GLY A 647 -16.67 16.63 23.75
C GLY A 647 -16.36 15.54 24.78
N LEU A 648 -17.38 14.84 25.27
CA LEU A 648 -17.25 13.84 26.34
C LEU A 648 -16.96 12.46 25.75
N THR A 649 -15.82 11.89 26.14
CA THR A 649 -15.42 10.54 25.72
C THR A 649 -15.99 9.50 26.67
N LEU A 650 -17.02 8.79 26.22
CA LEU A 650 -17.64 7.66 26.95
C LEU A 650 -16.86 6.35 26.76
N PRO A 651 -16.93 5.39 27.70
CA PRO A 651 -16.26 4.10 27.60
C PRO A 651 -16.76 3.30 26.38
N PRO A 652 -15.88 2.60 25.65
CA PRO A 652 -16.28 1.81 24.49
C PRO A 652 -16.97 0.51 24.90
N LEU A 653 -18.06 0.13 24.21
CA LEU A 653 -18.73 -1.17 24.37
C LEU A 653 -18.41 -2.09 23.18
N PRO A 654 -17.40 -2.98 23.28
CA PRO A 654 -17.05 -3.88 22.20
C PRO A 654 -18.12 -4.95 21.99
N ARG A 655 -18.52 -5.18 20.73
CA ARG A 655 -19.54 -6.17 20.35
C ARG A 655 -19.27 -7.58 20.90
N LYS A 656 -18.01 -7.96 21.09
CA LYS A 656 -17.62 -9.26 21.67
C LYS A 656 -18.14 -9.47 23.09
N ARG A 657 -18.20 -8.43 23.93
CA ARG A 657 -18.74 -8.53 25.30
C ARG A 657 -20.23 -8.88 25.29
N LEU A 658 -20.97 -8.31 24.34
CA LEU A 658 -22.42 -8.48 24.21
C LEU A 658 -22.86 -9.84 23.61
N GLN A 659 -21.97 -10.75 23.22
CA GLN A 659 -22.36 -11.99 22.52
C GLN A 659 -22.96 -13.06 23.43
N VAL A 660 -22.61 -13.06 24.72
CA VAL A 660 -23.02 -14.11 25.66
C VAL A 660 -24.27 -13.69 26.42
N ASP A 661 -24.24 -12.49 27.02
CA ASP A 661 -25.37 -11.94 27.78
C ASP A 661 -25.53 -10.44 27.48
N PRO A 662 -26.25 -10.08 26.40
CA PRO A 662 -26.35 -8.71 25.92
C PRO A 662 -26.93 -7.73 26.95
N PHE A 663 -27.93 -8.15 27.73
CA PHE A 663 -28.62 -7.27 28.68
C PHE A 663 -27.75 -6.96 29.89
N THR A 664 -27.13 -7.98 30.50
CA THR A 664 -26.25 -7.80 31.66
C THR A 664 -25.05 -6.92 31.32
N TYR A 665 -24.35 -7.21 30.22
CA TYR A 665 -23.18 -6.41 29.83
C TYR A 665 -23.53 -4.99 29.39
N PHE A 666 -24.74 -4.76 28.85
CA PHE A 666 -25.19 -3.41 28.56
C PHE A 666 -25.47 -2.63 29.86
N ASP A 667 -26.09 -3.27 30.85
CA ASP A 667 -26.33 -2.66 32.16
C ASP A 667 -25.01 -2.34 32.89
N GLU A 668 -24.05 -3.27 32.95
CA GLU A 668 -22.70 -3.03 33.51
C GLU A 668 -21.99 -1.86 32.79
N TRP A 669 -22.12 -1.77 31.46
CA TRP A 669 -21.54 -0.67 30.71
C TRP A 669 -22.18 0.68 31.06
N LEU A 670 -23.48 0.71 31.37
CA LEU A 670 -24.12 1.94 31.84
C LEU A 670 -23.56 2.40 33.20
N ASP A 671 -23.07 1.50 34.06
CA ASP A 671 -22.37 1.88 35.30
C ASP A 671 -21.04 2.60 35.02
N GLU A 672 -20.29 2.13 34.01
CA GLU A 672 -19.07 2.79 33.54
C GLU A 672 -19.39 4.18 32.96
N VAL A 673 -20.51 4.30 32.23
CA VAL A 673 -21.01 5.59 31.70
C VAL A 673 -21.41 6.53 32.84
N GLU A 674 -22.11 6.08 33.88
CA GLU A 674 -22.49 6.91 35.03
C GLU A 674 -21.28 7.46 35.80
N THR A 675 -20.23 6.65 35.89
CA THR A 675 -18.95 7.05 36.48
C THR A 675 -18.31 8.17 35.66
N THR A 676 -18.33 8.03 34.33
CA THR A 676 -17.76 9.01 33.39
C THR A 676 -18.56 10.32 33.36
N LEU A 677 -19.89 10.26 33.53
CA LEU A 677 -20.76 11.43 33.56
C LEU A 677 -20.53 12.32 34.81
N GLY A 678 -20.03 11.76 35.92
CA GLY A 678 -19.85 12.51 37.17
C GLY A 678 -21.18 13.11 37.66
N ASP A 679 -21.24 14.42 37.85
CA ASP A 679 -22.46 15.14 38.28
C ASP A 679 -23.44 15.45 37.14
N HIS A 680 -23.09 15.11 35.89
CA HIS A 680 -23.94 15.33 34.74
C HIS A 680 -25.06 14.30 34.64
N THR A 681 -26.16 14.69 34.02
CA THR A 681 -27.27 13.79 33.68
C THR A 681 -27.23 13.44 32.19
N ALA A 682 -27.35 12.17 31.85
CA ALA A 682 -27.55 11.73 30.48
C ALA A 682 -29.03 11.84 30.07
N LEU A 683 -29.29 12.46 28.93
CA LEU A 683 -30.59 12.45 28.27
C LEU A 683 -30.51 11.53 27.05
N VAL A 684 -30.97 10.30 27.19
CA VAL A 684 -31.03 9.32 26.09
C VAL A 684 -32.21 9.68 25.21
N THR A 685 -31.93 10.19 24.01
CA THR A 685 -32.96 10.54 23.03
C THR A 685 -33.05 9.44 21.98
N LEU A 686 -34.18 8.74 21.94
CA LEU A 686 -34.48 7.71 20.96
C LEU A 686 -35.38 8.31 19.87
N ASP A 687 -34.79 8.59 18.71
CA ASP A 687 -35.50 9.17 17.56
C ASP A 687 -36.31 8.08 16.82
N GLU A 688 -37.53 8.42 16.37
CA GLU A 688 -38.42 7.53 15.62
C GLU A 688 -38.64 6.16 16.29
N PHE A 689 -39.15 6.18 17.52
CA PHE A 689 -39.30 5.00 18.37
C PHE A 689 -40.19 3.90 17.76
N GLU A 690 -41.17 4.27 16.95
CA GLU A 690 -42.03 3.34 16.19
C GLU A 690 -41.25 2.39 15.28
N ALA A 691 -40.01 2.71 14.87
CA ALA A 691 -39.18 1.83 14.06
C ALA A 691 -38.90 0.47 14.73
N LEU A 692 -39.00 0.41 16.07
CA LEU A 692 -38.85 -0.84 16.84
C LEU A 692 -40.01 -1.81 16.65
N GLU A 693 -41.21 -1.32 16.31
CA GLU A 693 -42.37 -2.19 16.06
C GLU A 693 -42.08 -3.15 14.91
N SER A 694 -41.51 -2.65 13.81
CA SER A 694 -41.13 -3.49 12.68
C SER A 694 -40.05 -4.53 13.05
N ALA A 695 -39.18 -4.25 14.02
CA ALA A 695 -38.17 -5.21 14.46
C ALA A 695 -38.79 -6.32 15.30
N ILE A 696 -39.78 -5.97 16.13
CA ILE A 696 -40.54 -6.89 16.98
C ILE A 696 -41.47 -7.77 16.14
N ASP A 697 -42.21 -7.18 15.21
CA ASP A 697 -43.16 -7.91 14.36
C ASP A 697 -42.45 -8.90 13.43
N ARG A 698 -41.17 -8.65 13.09
CA ARG A 698 -40.30 -9.57 12.35
C ARG A 698 -39.61 -10.62 13.24
N GLY A 699 -39.86 -10.62 14.55
CA GLY A 699 -39.31 -11.57 15.51
C GLY A 699 -37.80 -11.45 15.76
N ARG A 700 -37.18 -10.31 15.44
CA ARG A 700 -35.74 -10.08 15.69
C ARG A 700 -35.45 -9.69 17.14
N LEU A 701 -36.42 -9.02 17.77
CA LEU A 701 -36.36 -8.54 19.15
C LEU A 701 -37.70 -8.87 19.83
N ASP A 702 -37.68 -9.19 21.12
CA ASP A 702 -38.88 -9.38 21.92
C ASP A 702 -39.30 -8.05 22.57
N GLY A 703 -40.56 -7.64 22.35
CA GLY A 703 -41.09 -6.37 22.83
C GLY A 703 -41.10 -6.26 24.36
N PRO A 704 -41.74 -7.21 25.08
CA PRO A 704 -41.68 -7.33 26.54
C PRO A 704 -40.28 -7.17 27.16
N ASP A 705 -39.26 -7.82 26.62
CA ASP A 705 -37.89 -7.77 27.18
C ASP A 705 -37.29 -6.36 27.06
N LEU A 706 -37.39 -5.75 25.87
CA LEU A 706 -36.92 -4.37 25.64
C LEU A 706 -37.66 -3.36 26.52
N LEU A 707 -38.97 -3.53 26.66
CA LEU A 707 -39.81 -2.66 27.48
C LEU A 707 -39.52 -2.79 28.96
N SER A 708 -39.26 -4.02 29.42
CA SER A 708 -38.83 -4.29 30.79
C SER A 708 -37.50 -3.60 31.08
N MET A 709 -36.55 -3.67 30.15
CA MET A 709 -35.25 -2.99 30.25
C MET A 709 -35.40 -1.46 30.29
N LEU A 710 -36.17 -0.85 29.36
CA LEU A 710 -36.43 0.59 29.37
C LEU A 710 -37.07 1.03 30.68
N ARG A 711 -38.04 0.26 31.19
CA ARG A 711 -38.67 0.51 32.48
C ARG A 711 -37.65 0.42 33.62
N HIS A 712 -36.77 -0.57 33.61
CA HIS A 712 -35.70 -0.72 34.59
C HIS A 712 -34.77 0.51 34.60
N LEU A 713 -34.33 0.97 33.42
CA LEU A 713 -33.52 2.18 33.27
C LEU A 713 -34.22 3.42 33.88
N ILE A 714 -35.50 3.62 33.53
CA ILE A 714 -36.30 4.75 34.03
C ILE A 714 -36.44 4.71 35.56
N GLN A 715 -36.64 3.52 36.14
CA GLN A 715 -36.93 3.36 37.57
C GLN A 715 -35.69 3.36 38.46
N HIS A 716 -34.58 2.77 38.01
CA HIS A 716 -33.43 2.47 38.86
C HIS A 716 -32.20 3.35 38.60
N ARG A 717 -32.12 4.04 37.46
CA ARG A 717 -30.93 4.83 37.10
C ARG A 717 -31.21 6.33 37.03
N PRO A 718 -31.05 7.08 38.15
CA PRO A 718 -31.48 8.47 38.26
C PRO A 718 -30.70 9.46 37.38
N LYS A 719 -29.50 9.07 36.92
CA LYS A 719 -28.65 9.85 36.02
C LYS A 719 -29.06 9.73 34.55
N PHE A 720 -29.92 8.76 34.19
CA PHE A 720 -30.42 8.60 32.84
C PHE A 720 -31.87 9.06 32.75
N LYS A 721 -32.12 9.99 31.83
CA LYS A 721 -33.46 10.46 31.46
C LYS A 721 -33.74 10.00 30.05
N ILE A 722 -34.97 9.57 29.78
CA ILE A 722 -35.37 9.07 28.48
C ILE A 722 -36.31 10.07 27.80
N LEU A 723 -35.99 10.38 26.55
CA LEU A 723 -36.86 11.12 25.65
C LEU A 723 -37.05 10.28 24.39
N LEU A 724 -38.29 9.89 24.14
CA LEU A 724 -38.72 9.16 22.95
C LEU A 724 -39.31 10.16 21.98
N THR A 725 -39.17 9.93 20.68
CA THR A 725 -39.92 10.68 19.68
C THR A 725 -40.76 9.76 18.81
N SER A 726 -41.87 10.29 18.32
CA SER A 726 -42.71 9.56 17.38
C SER A 726 -43.47 10.47 16.43
N SER A 727 -43.69 9.97 15.21
CA SER A 727 -44.61 10.50 14.21
C SER A 727 -46.01 9.86 14.30
N GLN A 728 -46.16 8.77 15.06
CA GLN A 728 -47.44 8.10 15.30
C GLN A 728 -48.24 8.76 16.42
N THR A 729 -49.56 8.67 16.35
CA THR A 729 -50.45 9.26 17.36
C THR A 729 -50.44 8.46 18.67
N GLN A 730 -50.84 9.09 19.78
CA GLN A 730 -50.88 8.45 21.11
C GLN A 730 -51.70 7.14 21.14
N ASP A 731 -52.75 7.02 20.33
CA ASP A 731 -53.60 5.82 20.27
C ASP A 731 -52.92 4.66 19.52
N GLU A 732 -52.06 4.95 18.54
CA GLU A 732 -51.22 3.95 17.86
C GLU A 732 -50.15 3.41 18.83
N PHE A 733 -49.77 4.22 19.83
CA PHE A 733 -48.81 3.89 20.88
C PHE A 733 -49.38 3.01 22.02
N GLN A 734 -50.64 2.56 21.95
CA GLN A 734 -51.30 1.80 23.02
C GLN A 734 -50.58 0.51 23.42
N ARG A 735 -49.89 -0.14 22.47
CA ARG A 735 -49.08 -1.35 22.74
C ARG A 735 -47.94 -1.10 23.74
N TRP A 736 -47.45 0.13 23.80
CA TRP A 736 -46.34 0.57 24.64
C TRP A 736 -46.81 1.27 25.93
N ALA A 737 -48.07 1.68 25.99
CA ALA A 737 -48.65 2.46 27.08
C ALA A 737 -48.64 1.74 28.45
N SER A 738 -48.72 0.40 28.46
CA SER A 738 -48.67 -0.41 29.68
C SER A 738 -47.30 -0.40 30.38
N TYR A 739 -46.22 -0.05 29.66
CA TYR A 739 -44.86 0.00 30.19
C TYR A 739 -44.37 1.43 30.42
N LEU A 740 -45.06 2.43 29.84
CA LEU A 740 -44.73 3.85 29.91
C LEU A 740 -45.84 4.68 30.61
N ILE A 741 -46.44 4.12 31.67
CA ILE A 741 -47.62 4.68 32.38
C ILE A 741 -47.41 6.14 32.86
N ASN A 742 -46.17 6.53 33.18
CA ASN A 742 -45.83 7.87 33.69
C ASN A 742 -45.22 8.80 32.63
N VAL A 743 -45.35 8.48 31.34
CA VAL A 743 -44.77 9.30 30.26
C VAL A 743 -45.45 10.66 30.15
N GLN A 744 -44.65 11.72 30.02
CA GLN A 744 -45.15 13.07 29.75
C GLN A 744 -45.06 13.35 28.26
N VAL A 745 -46.20 13.61 27.64
CA VAL A 745 -46.29 13.90 26.21
C VAL A 745 -46.06 15.40 25.97
N VAL A 746 -45.13 15.71 25.07
CA VAL A 746 -44.83 17.06 24.59
C VAL A 746 -45.14 17.10 23.10
N HIS A 747 -46.17 17.84 22.72
CA HIS A 747 -46.59 17.98 21.32
C HIS A 747 -45.77 19.07 20.61
N ILE A 748 -45.20 18.73 19.46
CA ILE A 748 -44.57 19.62 18.49
C ILE A 748 -45.52 19.78 17.31
N SER A 749 -46.21 20.92 17.26
CA SER A 749 -47.02 21.35 16.13
C SER A 749 -46.26 22.41 15.30
N TYR A 750 -46.96 23.22 14.52
CA TYR A 750 -46.39 24.28 13.70
C TYR A 750 -45.65 25.34 14.53
N LEU A 751 -44.83 26.15 13.85
CA LEU A 751 -44.24 27.33 14.46
C LEU A 751 -45.34 28.34 14.79
N THR A 752 -45.19 29.06 15.89
CA THR A 752 -46.06 30.21 16.15
C THR A 752 -45.85 31.26 15.06
N GLU A 753 -46.85 32.10 14.80
CA GLU A 753 -46.75 33.14 13.77
C GLU A 753 -45.50 34.02 13.93
N ARG A 754 -45.13 34.35 15.17
CA ARG A 754 -43.92 35.11 15.49
C ARG A 754 -42.64 34.34 15.13
N GLU A 755 -42.57 33.05 15.45
CA GLU A 755 -41.41 32.21 15.11
C GLU A 755 -41.31 31.97 13.60
N ALA A 756 -42.43 31.74 12.93
CA ALA A 756 -42.47 31.58 11.49
C ALA A 756 -42.10 32.88 10.76
N ARG A 757 -42.60 34.04 11.22
CA ARG A 757 -42.21 35.34 10.68
C ARG A 757 -40.73 35.62 10.87
N GLN A 758 -40.17 35.29 12.04
CA GLN A 758 -38.72 35.35 12.26
C GLN A 758 -37.96 34.46 11.28
N LEU A 759 -38.40 33.22 11.07
CA LEU A 759 -37.76 32.31 10.11
C LEU A 759 -37.83 32.82 8.67
N ILE A 760 -38.93 33.48 8.29
CA ILE A 760 -39.10 34.08 6.95
C ILE A 760 -38.20 35.30 6.78
N GLU A 761 -38.30 36.28 7.68
CA GLU A 761 -37.68 37.60 7.49
C GLU A 761 -36.23 37.66 7.96
N CYS A 762 -35.87 36.91 9.01
CA CYS A 762 -34.55 36.91 9.64
C CYS A 762 -34.09 35.48 10.01
N PRO A 763 -33.93 34.56 9.03
CA PRO A 763 -33.48 33.18 9.26
C PRO A 763 -32.07 33.11 9.86
N VAL A 764 -31.18 34.03 9.46
CA VAL A 764 -29.80 34.17 9.92
C VAL A 764 -29.48 35.65 10.13
N ASN A 765 -28.39 35.94 10.84
CA ASN A 765 -27.92 37.32 10.97
C ASN A 765 -27.56 37.90 9.59
N ASP A 766 -27.89 39.18 9.37
CA ASP A 766 -27.59 39.90 8.13
C ASP A 766 -28.17 39.26 6.84
N PHE A 767 -29.31 38.57 6.94
CA PHE A 767 -30.00 38.01 5.78
C PHE A 767 -30.38 39.12 4.77
N PRO A 768 -29.94 39.03 3.50
CA PRO A 768 -29.97 40.19 2.61
C PRO A 768 -31.30 40.39 1.85
N LEU A 769 -32.17 39.37 1.82
CA LEU A 769 -33.50 39.49 1.21
C LEU A 769 -34.49 40.07 2.22
N ARG A 770 -35.11 41.19 1.87
CA ARG A 770 -36.20 41.79 2.66
C ARG A 770 -37.54 41.35 2.10
N TYR A 771 -38.53 41.18 2.98
CA TYR A 771 -39.91 40.90 2.58
C TYR A 771 -40.78 42.12 2.82
N GLU A 772 -41.69 42.40 1.89
CA GLU A 772 -42.82 43.28 2.19
C GLU A 772 -43.75 42.62 3.22
N PRO A 773 -44.45 43.41 4.07
CA PRO A 773 -45.37 42.84 5.06
C PRO A 773 -46.45 41.95 4.45
N GLU A 774 -46.93 42.26 3.25
CA GLU A 774 -47.92 41.45 2.54
C GLU A 774 -47.32 40.14 2.03
N ALA A 775 -46.06 40.15 1.57
CA ALA A 775 -45.35 38.96 1.12
C ALA A 775 -45.09 37.99 2.28
N SER A 776 -44.55 38.47 3.41
CA SER A 776 -44.32 37.61 4.58
C SER A 776 -45.62 37.08 5.16
N GLN A 777 -46.68 37.91 5.18
CA GLN A 777 -48.02 37.47 5.57
C GLN A 777 -48.58 36.41 4.62
N ARG A 778 -48.32 36.51 3.31
CA ARG A 778 -48.77 35.51 2.34
C ARG A 778 -48.07 34.18 2.55
N VAL A 779 -46.76 34.16 2.73
CA VAL A 779 -46.00 32.94 3.09
C VAL A 779 -46.59 32.29 4.34
N LEU A 780 -46.92 33.08 5.37
CA LEU A 780 -47.60 32.59 6.58
C LEU A 780 -48.99 32.02 6.28
N SER A 781 -49.80 32.67 5.45
CA SER A 781 -51.14 32.14 5.10
C SER A 781 -51.08 30.83 4.31
N LEU A 782 -50.09 30.69 3.43
CA LEU A 782 -49.93 29.50 2.58
C LEU A 782 -49.43 28.31 3.39
N THR A 783 -48.50 28.55 4.31
CA THR A 783 -47.77 27.49 5.03
C THR A 783 -48.29 27.23 6.44
N ARG A 784 -49.05 28.17 7.02
CA ARG A 784 -49.50 28.19 8.43
C ARG A 784 -48.36 27.98 9.44
N GLY A 785 -47.15 28.40 9.11
CA GLY A 785 -45.98 28.19 9.97
C GLY A 785 -45.48 26.75 10.03
N HIS A 786 -45.88 25.88 9.10
CA HIS A 786 -45.31 24.54 8.97
C HIS A 786 -43.80 24.64 8.66
N PRO A 787 -42.89 24.13 9.53
CA PRO A 787 -41.46 24.40 9.42
C PRO A 787 -40.84 24.04 8.06
N PHE A 788 -41.19 22.87 7.51
CA PHE A 788 -40.70 22.44 6.19
C PHE A 788 -41.27 23.27 5.03
N LEU A 789 -42.56 23.58 5.04
CA LEU A 789 -43.18 24.35 3.95
C LEU A 789 -42.73 25.81 3.94
N VAL A 790 -42.51 26.41 5.11
CA VAL A 790 -41.91 27.75 5.22
C VAL A 790 -40.53 27.76 4.56
N GLN A 791 -39.66 26.82 4.94
CA GLN A 791 -38.30 26.76 4.37
C GLN A 791 -38.32 26.45 2.87
N LEU A 792 -39.17 25.52 2.44
CA LEU A 792 -39.34 25.18 1.02
C LEU A 792 -39.77 26.38 0.19
N LEU A 793 -40.81 27.09 0.60
CA LEU A 793 -41.31 28.24 -0.15
C LEU A 793 -40.32 29.40 -0.13
N CYS A 794 -39.65 29.67 1.00
CA CYS A 794 -38.67 30.76 1.06
C CYS A 794 -37.40 30.45 0.25
N ASP A 795 -36.96 29.19 0.17
CA ASP A 795 -35.86 28.78 -0.70
C ASP A 795 -36.20 29.02 -2.18
N GLU A 796 -37.42 28.70 -2.60
CA GLU A 796 -37.89 28.97 -3.96
C GLU A 796 -38.03 30.47 -4.25
N ILE A 797 -38.44 31.26 -3.27
CA ILE A 797 -38.44 32.73 -3.41
C ILE A 797 -37.02 33.25 -3.62
N VAL A 798 -36.03 32.74 -2.88
CA VAL A 798 -34.62 33.11 -3.08
C VAL A 798 -34.13 32.68 -4.47
N ALA A 799 -34.46 31.46 -4.90
CA ALA A 799 -34.11 30.97 -6.24
C ALA A 799 -34.70 31.87 -7.34
N LEU A 800 -36.01 32.16 -7.27
CA LEU A 800 -36.70 33.06 -8.18
C LEU A 800 -36.06 34.46 -8.19
N LYS A 801 -35.74 35.01 -7.02
CA LYS A 801 -35.07 36.33 -6.94
C LYS A 801 -33.68 36.32 -7.57
N ASN A 802 -32.95 35.23 -7.48
CA ASN A 802 -31.64 35.11 -8.12
C ASN A 802 -31.70 35.03 -9.66
N GLU A 803 -32.86 34.68 -10.23
CA GLU A 803 -33.09 34.72 -11.69
C GLU A 803 -33.45 36.11 -12.22
N GLN A 804 -33.98 36.99 -11.35
CA GLN A 804 -34.38 38.35 -11.72
C GLN A 804 -33.18 39.31 -11.85
N ASP A 805 -33.43 40.53 -12.34
CA ASP A 805 -32.40 41.58 -12.43
C ASP A 805 -31.87 41.98 -11.03
N PRO A 806 -30.55 42.20 -10.86
CA PRO A 806 -29.94 42.64 -9.60
C PRO A 806 -30.67 43.78 -8.88
N ALA A 807 -31.26 44.73 -9.61
CA ALA A 807 -31.94 45.88 -9.05
C ALA A 807 -33.17 45.52 -8.19
N VAL A 808 -33.80 44.37 -8.41
CA VAL A 808 -35.04 43.95 -7.73
C VAL A 808 -34.87 42.74 -6.81
N ARG A 809 -33.67 42.16 -6.73
CA ARG A 809 -33.45 40.90 -5.98
C ARG A 809 -33.70 41.02 -4.49
N ARG A 810 -33.36 42.16 -3.88
CA ARG A 810 -33.32 42.33 -2.41
C ARG A 810 -34.67 42.61 -1.75
N LEU A 811 -35.77 42.63 -2.50
CA LEU A 811 -37.13 42.85 -1.97
C LEU A 811 -38.12 41.84 -2.55
N ALA A 812 -38.60 40.91 -1.74
CA ALA A 812 -39.67 39.98 -2.09
C ALA A 812 -41.05 40.62 -1.90
N GLN A 813 -41.84 40.59 -2.97
CA GLN A 813 -43.21 41.11 -3.04
C GLN A 813 -44.23 39.98 -3.07
N LEU A 814 -45.51 40.32 -2.97
CA LEU A 814 -46.61 39.35 -2.96
C LEU A 814 -46.61 38.46 -4.22
N GLU A 815 -46.32 39.06 -5.38
CA GLU A 815 -46.28 38.39 -6.67
C GLU A 815 -45.15 37.34 -6.74
N ASP A 816 -43.99 37.63 -6.14
CA ASP A 816 -42.87 36.68 -6.07
C ASP A 816 -43.25 35.44 -5.25
N VAL A 817 -44.01 35.62 -4.16
CA VAL A 817 -44.47 34.51 -3.32
C VAL A 817 -45.39 33.58 -4.12
N GLU A 818 -46.37 34.13 -4.83
CA GLU A 818 -47.30 33.32 -5.64
C GLU A 818 -46.60 32.68 -6.84
N ALA A 819 -45.64 33.37 -7.47
CA ALA A 819 -44.84 32.83 -8.56
C ALA A 819 -43.94 31.66 -8.13
N ALA A 820 -43.49 31.62 -6.88
CA ALA A 820 -42.67 30.54 -6.33
C ALA A 820 -43.47 29.28 -5.94
N VAL A 821 -44.79 29.37 -5.77
CA VAL A 821 -45.62 28.24 -5.31
C VAL A 821 -45.58 27.02 -6.24
N PRO A 822 -45.71 27.15 -7.59
CA PRO A 822 -45.68 25.99 -8.48
C PRO A 822 -44.38 25.18 -8.37
N GLU A 823 -43.23 25.86 -8.36
CA GLU A 823 -41.92 25.22 -8.22
C GLU A 823 -41.77 24.59 -6.83
N ALA A 824 -42.26 25.26 -5.78
CA ALA A 824 -42.27 24.70 -4.43
C ALA A 824 -43.11 23.42 -4.32
N LEU A 825 -44.25 23.34 -5.02
CA LEU A 825 -45.06 22.12 -5.09
C LEU A 825 -44.35 21.00 -5.84
N ASP A 826 -43.69 21.30 -6.95
CA ASP A 826 -42.94 20.32 -7.74
C ASP A 826 -41.73 19.78 -6.97
N ARG A 827 -40.87 20.66 -6.45
CA ARG A 827 -39.69 20.28 -5.68
C ARG A 827 -40.05 19.62 -4.35
N GLY A 828 -41.20 19.97 -3.77
CA GLY A 828 -41.79 19.36 -2.58
C GLY A 828 -42.60 18.08 -2.85
N SER A 829 -42.72 17.62 -4.09
CA SER A 829 -43.66 16.55 -4.51
C SER A 829 -43.61 15.29 -3.64
N PHE A 830 -42.43 14.84 -3.22
CA PHE A 830 -42.29 13.67 -2.34
C PHE A 830 -42.93 13.86 -0.96
N PHE A 831 -42.91 15.07 -0.40
CA PHE A 831 -43.57 15.36 0.86
C PHE A 831 -45.09 15.26 0.71
N PHE A 832 -45.64 15.84 -0.36
CA PHE A 832 -47.07 15.82 -0.60
C PHE A 832 -47.58 14.42 -0.99
N ALA A 833 -46.82 13.70 -1.81
CA ALA A 833 -47.12 12.32 -2.18
C ALA A 833 -47.07 11.36 -0.98
N ASP A 834 -46.23 11.62 0.04
CA ASP A 834 -46.25 10.85 1.29
C ASP A 834 -47.55 11.06 2.06
N ILE A 835 -48.06 12.29 2.11
CA ILE A 835 -49.37 12.58 2.72
C ILE A 835 -50.46 11.79 1.99
N GLU A 836 -50.50 11.92 0.66
CA GLU A 836 -51.49 11.30 -0.21
C GLU A 836 -51.49 9.76 -0.14
N ARG A 837 -50.31 9.13 -0.15
CA ARG A 837 -50.18 7.67 -0.30
C ARG A 837 -50.01 6.91 1.00
N ASN A 838 -49.44 7.54 2.03
CA ASN A 838 -49.01 6.85 3.24
C ASN A 838 -49.68 7.36 4.52
N GLN A 839 -50.25 8.57 4.54
CA GLN A 839 -50.84 9.16 5.76
C GLN A 839 -52.37 9.19 5.78
N VAL A 840 -53.01 9.00 4.63
CA VAL A 840 -54.47 8.95 4.49
C VAL A 840 -54.92 7.65 3.83
N ASP A 841 -56.13 7.19 4.16
CA ASP A 841 -56.79 6.09 3.48
C ASP A 841 -57.57 6.57 2.24
N ASP A 842 -58.07 5.65 1.42
CA ASP A 842 -58.81 5.98 0.19
C ASP A 842 -60.01 6.91 0.44
N ASN A 843 -60.69 6.73 1.57
CA ASN A 843 -61.80 7.59 2.00
C ASN A 843 -61.31 9.00 2.37
N GLY A 844 -60.21 9.10 3.13
CA GLY A 844 -59.59 10.36 3.50
C GLY A 844 -59.10 11.13 2.27
N LEU A 845 -58.47 10.44 1.33
CA LEU A 845 -58.04 11.01 0.05
C LEU A 845 -59.24 11.61 -0.72
N ALA A 846 -60.33 10.84 -0.86
CA ALA A 846 -61.52 11.31 -1.56
C ALA A 846 -62.16 12.55 -0.91
N ILE A 847 -62.18 12.61 0.42
CA ILE A 847 -62.65 13.78 1.18
C ILE A 847 -61.73 14.99 0.95
N LEU A 848 -60.40 14.80 1.00
CA LEU A 848 -59.42 15.88 0.79
C LEU A 848 -59.52 16.45 -0.63
N CYS A 849 -59.57 15.61 -1.67
CA CYS A 849 -59.80 16.05 -3.04
C CYS A 849 -61.11 16.84 -3.17
N PHE A 850 -62.19 16.35 -2.56
CA PHE A 850 -63.49 17.03 -2.58
C PHE A 850 -63.44 18.41 -1.92
N ILE A 851 -62.91 18.53 -0.69
CA ILE A 851 -62.78 19.82 0.00
C ILE A 851 -61.86 20.77 -0.80
N SER A 852 -60.78 20.26 -1.40
CA SER A 852 -59.79 21.08 -2.09
C SER A 852 -60.37 21.82 -3.30
N SER A 853 -61.39 21.24 -3.95
CA SER A 853 -62.05 21.79 -5.14
C SER A 853 -62.87 23.07 -4.89
N TYR A 854 -63.20 23.39 -3.64
CA TYR A 854 -63.99 24.57 -3.27
C TYR A 854 -63.17 25.85 -3.10
N GLY A 855 -61.84 25.78 -3.22
CA GLY A 855 -60.94 26.94 -3.16
C GLY A 855 -60.37 27.22 -1.76
N GLU A 856 -59.53 28.25 -1.69
CA GLU A 856 -58.85 28.68 -0.47
C GLU A 856 -59.85 29.20 0.59
N GLY A 857 -59.74 28.74 1.83
CA GLY A 857 -60.58 29.16 2.95
C GLY A 857 -62.02 28.61 2.95
N ALA A 858 -62.37 27.71 2.03
CA ALA A 858 -63.71 27.12 1.97
C ALA A 858 -63.99 26.18 3.17
N VAL A 859 -65.13 26.38 3.83
CA VAL A 859 -65.60 25.55 4.94
C VAL A 859 -66.76 24.67 4.47
N ILE A 860 -66.59 23.36 4.54
CA ILE A 860 -67.57 22.39 4.05
C ILE A 860 -68.35 21.78 5.22
N ASP A 861 -69.67 21.96 5.21
CA ASP A 861 -70.55 21.42 6.25
C ASP A 861 -70.47 19.90 6.36
N ARG A 862 -70.50 19.38 7.60
CA ARG A 862 -70.53 17.92 7.85
C ARG A 862 -71.69 17.23 7.12
N ARG A 863 -72.84 17.90 6.98
CA ARG A 863 -74.01 17.35 6.27
C ARG A 863 -73.70 17.08 4.79
N CYS A 864 -73.01 18.01 4.13
CA CYS A 864 -72.61 17.86 2.74
C CYS A 864 -71.63 16.67 2.57
N LEU A 865 -70.67 16.54 3.49
CA LEU A 865 -69.75 15.39 3.49
C LEU A 865 -70.48 14.06 3.74
N ALA A 866 -71.46 14.04 4.65
CA ALA A 866 -72.26 12.86 4.95
C ALA A 866 -73.15 12.43 3.78
N GLU A 867 -73.74 13.38 3.04
CA GLU A 867 -74.51 13.10 1.83
C GLU A 867 -73.63 12.50 0.71
N ARG A 868 -72.37 12.94 0.60
CA ARG A 868 -71.45 12.49 -0.45
C ARG A 868 -70.76 11.16 -0.15
N PHE A 869 -70.32 10.95 1.09
CA PHE A 869 -69.44 9.84 1.48
C PHE A 869 -70.09 8.82 2.43
N GLY A 870 -71.33 9.07 2.88
CA GLY A 870 -72.05 8.19 3.81
C GLY A 870 -71.63 8.36 5.28
N CYS A 871 -72.53 8.01 6.21
CA CYS A 871 -72.34 8.31 7.64
C CYS A 871 -71.51 7.27 8.42
N GLU A 872 -71.41 6.01 7.97
CA GLU A 872 -70.87 4.93 8.80
C GLU A 872 -69.38 5.09 9.15
N GLN A 873 -68.55 5.58 8.22
CA GLN A 873 -67.10 5.72 8.41
C GLN A 873 -66.61 7.17 8.44
N LEU A 874 -67.45 8.13 8.03
CA LEU A 874 -67.07 9.54 7.90
C LEU A 874 -66.50 10.14 9.19
N ASP A 875 -67.13 9.89 10.34
CA ASP A 875 -66.66 10.45 11.61
C ASP A 875 -65.32 9.84 12.05
N ALA A 876 -65.00 8.62 11.63
CA ALA A 876 -63.69 8.01 11.89
C ALA A 876 -62.61 8.62 11.00
N THR A 877 -62.89 8.75 9.69
CA THR A 877 -61.98 9.37 8.72
C THR A 877 -61.73 10.85 9.04
N LEU A 878 -62.77 11.63 9.36
CA LEU A 878 -62.61 13.04 9.75
C LEU A 878 -61.76 13.18 11.03
N ARG A 879 -61.96 12.30 12.01
CA ARG A 879 -61.11 12.27 13.22
C ARG A 879 -59.65 11.97 12.87
N LEU A 880 -59.39 11.06 11.93
CA LEU A 880 -58.04 10.76 11.46
C LEU A 880 -57.40 11.98 10.74
N LEU A 881 -58.12 12.62 9.83
CA LEU A 881 -57.63 13.80 9.10
C LEU A 881 -57.35 15.00 10.03
N ILE A 882 -58.19 15.23 11.04
CA ILE A 882 -57.96 16.26 12.08
C ILE A 882 -56.73 15.93 12.92
N ARG A 883 -56.58 14.67 13.33
CA ARG A 883 -55.41 14.21 14.11
C ARG A 883 -54.10 14.32 13.32
N ARG A 884 -54.17 14.16 12.00
CA ARG A 884 -53.05 14.36 11.07
C ARG A 884 -52.77 15.83 10.78
N GLU A 885 -53.54 16.76 11.38
CA GLU A 885 -53.42 18.21 11.17
C GLU A 885 -53.60 18.60 9.69
N LEU A 886 -54.40 17.84 8.92
CA LEU A 886 -54.68 18.13 7.50
C LEU A 886 -55.89 19.04 7.33
N ILE A 887 -56.91 18.84 8.17
CA ILE A 887 -58.15 19.64 8.21
C ILE A 887 -58.46 20.07 9.64
N GLU A 888 -59.23 21.14 9.78
CA GLU A 888 -59.73 21.61 11.07
C GLU A 888 -61.24 21.90 11.04
N PRO A 889 -61.94 21.72 12.17
CA PRO A 889 -63.35 22.07 12.29
C PRO A 889 -63.53 23.59 12.50
N ILE A 890 -64.31 24.23 11.65
CA ILE A 890 -64.69 25.66 11.76
C ILE A 890 -66.20 25.79 11.59
N ASN A 891 -66.89 26.45 12.53
CA ASN A 891 -68.32 26.79 12.45
C ASN A 891 -69.26 25.61 12.10
N GLY A 892 -68.91 24.37 12.46
CA GLY A 892 -69.70 23.18 12.16
C GLY A 892 -69.39 22.49 10.81
N GLY A 893 -68.46 23.04 10.04
CA GLY A 893 -67.86 22.42 8.85
C GLY A 893 -66.36 22.18 9.01
N TYR A 894 -65.71 21.80 7.91
CA TYR A 894 -64.29 21.45 7.86
C TYR A 894 -63.58 22.21 6.73
N THR A 895 -62.34 22.66 7.00
CA THR A 895 -61.46 23.31 6.01
C THR A 895 -60.06 22.71 6.09
N PHE A 896 -59.26 22.88 5.04
CA PHE A 896 -57.83 22.59 5.09
C PHE A 896 -57.14 23.45 6.13
N GLN A 897 -56.24 22.81 6.88
CA GLN A 897 -55.41 23.49 7.86
C GLN A 897 -54.29 24.28 7.18
N VAL A 898 -53.68 23.74 6.12
CA VAL A 898 -52.59 24.39 5.36
C VAL A 898 -52.97 24.54 3.90
N GLU A 899 -52.98 25.77 3.40
CA GLU A 899 -53.40 26.10 2.03
C GLU A 899 -52.47 25.49 0.97
N MET A 900 -51.15 25.45 1.22
CA MET A 900 -50.20 24.82 0.30
C MET A 900 -50.44 23.31 0.14
N ILE A 901 -50.94 22.62 1.19
CA ILE A 901 -51.37 21.22 1.09
C ILE A 901 -52.64 21.11 0.26
N ARG A 902 -53.62 22.03 0.44
CA ARG A 902 -54.83 22.07 -0.40
C ARG A 902 -54.47 22.18 -1.89
N ARG A 903 -53.55 23.09 -2.25
CA ARG A 903 -53.14 23.31 -3.64
C ARG A 903 -52.57 22.05 -4.31
N TRP A 904 -51.88 21.18 -3.58
CA TRP A 904 -51.46 19.87 -4.09
C TRP A 904 -52.64 18.98 -4.49
N PHE A 905 -53.68 18.91 -3.64
CA PHE A 905 -54.86 18.09 -3.92
C PHE A 905 -55.78 18.65 -5.01
N VAL A 906 -55.62 19.91 -5.40
CA VAL A 906 -56.32 20.50 -6.57
C VAL A 906 -55.73 20.00 -7.89
N THR A 907 -54.43 19.71 -7.90
CA THR A 907 -53.71 19.27 -9.11
C THR A 907 -53.80 17.75 -9.38
N GLN A 908 -54.39 16.99 -8.44
CA GLN A 908 -54.69 15.57 -8.57
C GLN A 908 -56.12 15.36 -9.07
#